data_AF-A0A8U0U3R9-F1
#
_entry.id   AF-A0A8U0U3R9-F1
#
_cell.length_a   1.000
_cell.length_b   1.000
_cell.length_c   1.000
_cell.angle_alpha   90.00
_cell.angle_beta   90.00
_cell.angle_gamma   90.00
#
_symmetry.space_group_name_H-M   'P 1'
#
loop_
_entity.id
_entity.type
_entity.pdbx_description
1 polymer ?
#
loop_
_entity_poly.entity_id
_entity_poly.type
_entity_poly.pdbx_seq_one_letter_code
_entity_poly.pdbx_strand_id
1 'polypeptide(L)'
;MTQQMQNLQLSHTRKCSGGPASPSAAKRLYRNLSEKLKGGHSSFEDAYFFGRGERHGHHKGSVSWGCNIQGSECLFEAVEQQDVDAVQILLYQYTAEELALNTPNSQGLTPLDVAIMTNNTPIAKLLLKAGSKESPHFVSVESREAHLGSLVIEAERRAGELAAQAQRDGLSLEACDKDKQLRAWEWRCKLYKRMTTGFQHARVPEPPSAVRLSVTSSSSLTVTFQEPRCLNSAVVTKHRVEWSCLKDFSMLAGDMVLENLQTLKCTINGLTMGRLYYVQVSAYNMKGWGPPQSTLPPSASPSNWRESDGREREHIGHMERLLQQVRTTHTHYSCGDTSKLQNPSRKQSVSRSLKHLFNSSNKFVKTLKRGVYLAAVFYHKDSLLVTTEDQIPIVEVDDSYGSSLMQDFLWFTKLSCMWEDVRWLRQSMSVSMSSSSTLQARQKMLAAAGQLQSLLGTHNLGRVHYEPIKDRHGNVLLVTIRDMESQYSFFSGKWMQVSKLQSQRKSLSTPEEPYALDILLITIQDISAYQRRSQHRLTPGLYLGYLKLSSSVDQIRVLVPQRMPNMLCHARVRDNANVSREEWDWLQRLSNIEDGEKERTEGEREGVDQTTDSNTPLLYYELQTALKALLKLINLPLHQAKHFRIYTHEVLELGHNVSFLLLLPAADDVCTAPGQSNPYTPHSGFLNLPLQMFELAHFSAYKEKCMSLYCRMSSVLDLDALITQQALREAITDTEVATAKQRHQHILDYTQ
;
A
#
# COMPACT_ATOMS: atom_id res chain seq x y z
N MET A 1 16.59 9.70 52.74
CA MET A 1 16.26 10.16 54.10
C MET A 1 14.76 10.47 54.15
N THR A 2 14.00 9.60 54.81
CA THR A 2 12.97 9.87 55.86
C THR A 2 12.10 11.14 55.76
N GLN A 3 10.77 10.97 55.69
CA GLN A 3 9.79 11.18 56.81
C GLN A 3 9.41 12.67 57.00
N GLN A 4 8.28 13.10 57.58
CA GLN A 4 7.07 12.50 58.14
C GLN A 4 6.03 13.63 58.30
N MET A 5 4.76 13.24 58.20
CA MET A 5 3.54 13.63 58.95
C MET A 5 3.58 14.67 60.09
N GLN A 6 2.48 15.45 60.21
CA GLN A 6 1.46 15.47 61.30
C GLN A 6 0.45 16.64 61.04
N ASN A 7 -0.86 16.43 60.86
CA ASN A 7 -1.99 16.20 61.80
C ASN A 7 -2.39 17.40 62.70
N LEU A 8 -3.67 17.83 62.64
CA LEU A 8 -4.60 18.06 63.78
C LEU A 8 -5.96 18.70 63.36
N GLN A 9 -6.99 18.39 64.17
CA GLN A 9 -8.45 18.58 64.00
C GLN A 9 -9.00 19.90 64.61
N LEU A 10 -10.27 20.28 64.29
CA LEU A 10 -11.34 20.71 65.24
C LEU A 10 -12.73 21.06 64.59
N SER A 11 -13.76 20.29 64.98
CA SER A 11 -15.23 20.49 65.26
C SER A 11 -16.24 21.55 64.70
N HIS A 12 -17.48 21.04 64.45
CA HIS A 12 -18.89 21.56 64.63
C HIS A 12 -19.50 22.62 63.64
N THR A 13 -20.79 22.66 63.20
CA THR A 13 -22.13 22.14 63.62
C THR A 13 -23.28 22.32 62.56
N ARG A 14 -24.27 21.38 62.53
CA ARG A 14 -25.78 21.47 62.40
C ARG A 14 -26.60 21.82 61.10
N LYS A 15 -27.58 20.91 60.87
CA LYS A 15 -29.07 21.02 60.64
C LYS A 15 -29.69 20.84 59.22
N CYS A 16 -30.95 20.37 59.22
CA CYS A 16 -31.70 19.55 58.25
C CYS A 16 -33.12 20.13 57.97
N SER A 17 -33.77 19.81 56.84
CA SER A 17 -35.25 19.78 56.69
C SER A 17 -35.78 19.17 55.35
N GLY A 18 -36.71 18.21 55.42
CA GLY A 18 -37.98 18.18 54.63
C GLY A 18 -38.11 17.27 53.38
N GLY A 19 -38.97 16.23 53.45
CA GLY A 19 -39.68 15.62 52.29
C GLY A 19 -41.03 16.32 52.02
N PRO A 20 -42.09 15.71 51.39
CA PRO A 20 -42.27 14.36 50.82
C PRO A 20 -42.97 14.31 49.41
N ALA A 21 -43.11 13.12 48.80
CA ALA A 21 -44.34 12.60 48.12
C ALA A 21 -44.08 11.27 47.36
N SER A 22 -44.94 10.28 47.59
CA SER A 22 -45.21 9.05 46.80
C SER A 22 -46.66 9.18 46.24
N PRO A 23 -47.24 8.33 45.34
CA PRO A 23 -47.04 6.87 45.23
C PRO A 23 -47.30 6.18 43.84
N SER A 24 -47.32 4.84 43.87
CA SER A 24 -47.95 3.88 42.94
C SER A 24 -47.15 3.54 41.68
N ALA A 25 -47.08 2.32 41.13
CA ALA A 25 -47.64 0.98 41.36
C ALA A 25 -46.95 0.10 40.28
N ALA A 26 -46.76 -1.23 40.31
CA ALA A 26 -47.09 -2.34 41.19
C ALA A 26 -46.33 -3.60 40.69
N LYS A 27 -46.38 -4.66 41.51
CA LYS A 27 -45.99 -6.10 41.32
C LYS A 27 -44.49 -6.39 41.52
N ARG A 28 -43.97 -6.93 42.64
CA ARG A 28 -44.47 -7.81 43.74
C ARG A 28 -44.72 -9.27 43.28
N LEU A 29 -43.83 -10.21 43.65
CA LEU A 29 -44.05 -11.26 44.68
C LEU A 29 -43.10 -12.49 44.62
N TYR A 30 -42.42 -12.72 45.75
CA TYR A 30 -42.24 -13.95 46.56
C TYR A 30 -41.91 -15.35 45.97
N ARG A 31 -40.74 -15.87 46.40
CA ARG A 31 -40.48 -17.03 47.32
C ARG A 31 -41.44 -18.25 47.38
N ASN A 32 -40.82 -19.42 47.09
CA ASN A 32 -40.76 -20.70 47.85
C ASN A 32 -41.93 -21.71 47.96
N LEU A 33 -41.49 -22.99 48.01
CA LEU A 33 -42.14 -24.28 48.37
C LEU A 33 -42.91 -24.97 47.24
N SER A 34 -42.96 -26.30 47.09
CA SER A 34 -42.26 -27.49 47.60
C SER A 34 -42.91 -28.69 46.90
N GLU A 35 -42.15 -29.77 46.65
CA GLU A 35 -42.60 -31.16 46.51
C GLU A 35 -43.79 -31.51 45.58
N LYS A 36 -43.56 -32.31 44.52
CA LYS A 36 -43.59 -33.80 44.53
C LYS A 36 -43.97 -34.38 43.15
N LEU A 37 -43.34 -35.52 42.88
CA LEU A 37 -43.81 -36.69 42.11
C LEU A 37 -43.46 -36.85 40.61
N LYS A 38 -42.74 -37.98 40.41
CA LYS A 38 -42.60 -38.87 39.22
C LYS A 38 -41.60 -38.38 38.17
N GLY A 39 -40.50 -39.07 37.86
CA GLY A 39 -40.07 -40.45 38.12
C GLY A 39 -39.56 -41.04 36.80
N GLY A 40 -38.37 -41.67 36.80
CA GLY A 40 -38.01 -42.70 35.82
C GLY A 40 -36.69 -42.56 35.06
N HIS A 41 -35.64 -43.15 35.64
CA HIS A 41 -34.59 -44.00 35.03
C HIS A 41 -33.40 -43.46 34.19
N SER A 42 -32.25 -44.04 34.59
CA SER A 42 -30.96 -44.28 33.91
C SER A 42 -29.95 -43.13 33.82
N SER A 43 -28.63 -43.31 33.96
CA SER A 43 -27.80 -44.11 34.87
C SER A 43 -26.38 -43.56 34.74
N PHE A 44 -25.81 -43.08 35.86
CA PHE A 44 -24.38 -42.95 36.18
C PHE A 44 -23.37 -42.60 35.05
N GLU A 45 -23.05 -41.31 34.94
CA GLU A 45 -21.80 -40.80 34.34
C GLU A 45 -20.79 -40.54 35.46
N ASP A 46 -19.56 -41.04 35.32
CA ASP A 46 -18.39 -40.53 36.05
C ASP A 46 -17.58 -39.65 35.09
N ALA A 47 -17.79 -38.35 35.21
CA ALA A 47 -17.01 -37.31 34.57
C ALA A 47 -15.77 -36.98 35.42
N TYR A 48 -14.58 -37.20 34.87
CA TYR A 48 -13.36 -36.55 35.38
C TYR A 48 -13.13 -35.24 34.62
N PHE A 49 -13.56 -34.14 35.23
CA PHE A 49 -13.29 -32.77 34.81
C PHE A 49 -11.89 -32.35 35.29
N PHE A 50 -11.04 -31.84 34.40
CA PHE A 50 -9.75 -31.23 34.77
C PHE A 50 -9.96 -29.89 35.47
N GLY A 51 -9.25 -29.71 36.59
CA GLY A 51 -9.27 -28.53 37.43
C GLY A 51 -8.67 -27.29 36.77
N ARG A 52 -9.20 -26.14 37.19
CA ARG A 52 -8.64 -24.80 36.93
C ARG A 52 -7.18 -24.73 37.39
N GLY A 53 -6.28 -24.37 36.48
CA GLY A 53 -4.95 -23.83 36.77
C GLY A 53 -4.91 -22.34 36.43
N GLU A 54 -4.45 -21.52 37.38
CA GLU A 54 -4.45 -20.07 37.36
C GLU A 54 -3.56 -19.42 36.28
N ARG A 55 -3.98 -18.24 35.83
CA ARG A 55 -3.19 -17.31 35.01
C ARG A 55 -2.02 -16.76 35.83
N HIS A 56 -0.78 -16.95 35.38
CA HIS A 56 0.34 -16.07 35.71
C HIS A 56 1.17 -15.81 34.45
N GLY A 57 1.26 -14.53 34.08
CA GLY A 57 1.99 -14.06 32.90
C GLY A 57 3.48 -13.93 33.13
N HIS A 58 4.19 -13.90 31.99
CA HIS A 58 5.59 -13.49 31.77
C HIS A 58 6.65 -14.32 32.50
N HIS A 59 7.49 -15.04 31.74
CA HIS A 59 8.95 -14.90 31.69
C HIS A 59 9.47 -15.74 30.50
N LYS A 60 10.20 -15.08 29.58
CA LYS A 60 10.88 -15.69 28.43
C LYS A 60 12.12 -16.46 28.90
N GLY A 61 12.29 -17.67 28.37
CA GLY A 61 13.54 -18.43 28.38
C GLY A 61 13.49 -19.66 29.30
N SER A 62 13.53 -20.86 28.69
CA SER A 62 13.87 -22.15 29.32
C SER A 62 12.77 -23.15 29.73
N VAL A 63 11.59 -23.18 29.09
CA VAL A 63 10.56 -24.25 29.32
C VAL A 63 10.08 -24.96 28.02
N SER A 64 10.79 -24.78 26.90
CA SER A 64 10.28 -25.18 25.58
C SER A 64 10.14 -26.70 25.35
N TRP A 65 10.90 -27.56 26.04
CA TRP A 65 10.89 -29.00 25.74
C TRP A 65 9.76 -29.79 26.42
N GLY A 66 9.33 -29.40 27.64
CA GLY A 66 8.31 -30.14 28.39
C GLY A 66 6.86 -29.85 27.96
N CYS A 67 6.59 -28.62 27.51
CA CYS A 67 5.25 -28.21 27.09
C CYS A 67 4.89 -28.73 25.68
N ASN A 68 5.89 -28.86 24.78
CA ASN A 68 5.71 -29.41 23.43
C ASN A 68 5.24 -30.87 23.44
N ILE A 69 5.81 -31.70 24.32
CA ILE A 69 5.50 -33.13 24.37
C ILE A 69 4.03 -33.34 24.75
N GLN A 70 3.56 -32.64 25.78
CA GLN A 70 2.18 -32.77 26.27
C GLN A 70 1.15 -32.25 25.26
N GLY A 71 1.43 -31.15 24.55
CA GLY A 71 0.55 -30.63 23.50
C GLY A 71 0.45 -31.57 22.28
N SER A 72 1.59 -32.14 21.85
CA SER A 72 1.65 -33.07 20.71
C SER A 72 0.94 -34.39 21.00
N GLU A 73 1.10 -34.96 22.21
CA GLU A 73 0.43 -36.20 22.62
C GLU A 73 -1.09 -36.02 22.70
N CYS A 74 -1.55 -34.91 23.29
CA CYS A 74 -2.98 -34.57 23.35
C CYS A 74 -3.60 -34.42 21.94
N LEU A 75 -2.86 -33.86 20.99
CA LEU A 75 -3.34 -33.74 19.61
C LEU A 75 -3.45 -35.11 18.93
N PHE A 76 -2.44 -35.96 19.08
CA PHE A 76 -2.48 -37.33 18.54
C PHE A 76 -3.67 -38.09 19.10
N GLU A 77 -3.89 -38.04 20.42
CA GLU A 77 -5.01 -38.70 21.08
C GLU A 77 -6.37 -38.18 20.56
N ALA A 78 -6.54 -36.85 20.42
CA ALA A 78 -7.77 -36.26 19.88
C ALA A 78 -8.04 -36.70 18.43
N VAL A 79 -7.01 -36.75 17.57
CA VAL A 79 -7.13 -37.21 16.18
C VAL A 79 -7.46 -38.71 16.13
N GLU A 80 -6.79 -39.50 16.97
CA GLU A 80 -7.00 -40.94 17.14
C GLU A 80 -8.44 -41.26 17.57
N GLN A 81 -8.99 -40.48 18.49
CA GLN A 81 -10.38 -40.57 18.97
C GLN A 81 -11.40 -39.98 17.99
N GLN A 82 -10.95 -39.34 16.91
CA GLN A 82 -11.80 -38.64 15.93
C GLN A 82 -12.61 -37.48 16.51
N ASP A 83 -12.10 -36.84 17.56
CA ASP A 83 -12.71 -35.67 18.21
C ASP A 83 -12.34 -34.38 17.45
N VAL A 84 -13.25 -33.92 16.60
CA VAL A 84 -13.07 -32.72 15.78
C VAL A 84 -12.95 -31.45 16.64
N ASP A 85 -13.73 -31.36 17.71
CA ASP A 85 -13.80 -30.17 18.56
C ASP A 85 -12.52 -30.02 19.37
N ALA A 86 -12.01 -31.12 19.95
CA ALA A 86 -10.73 -31.12 20.66
C ALA A 86 -9.56 -30.72 19.73
N VAL A 87 -9.51 -31.27 18.52
CA VAL A 87 -8.49 -30.90 17.52
C VAL A 87 -8.59 -29.41 17.18
N GLN A 88 -9.79 -28.89 16.96
CA GLN A 88 -9.99 -27.48 16.65
C GLN A 88 -9.55 -26.56 17.80
N ILE A 89 -9.85 -26.93 19.04
CA ILE A 89 -9.43 -26.19 20.24
C ILE A 89 -7.90 -26.17 20.34
N LEU A 90 -7.24 -27.31 20.16
CA LEU A 90 -5.78 -27.40 20.23
C LEU A 90 -5.10 -26.56 19.14
N LEU A 91 -5.58 -26.64 17.90
CA LEU A 91 -5.06 -25.83 16.79
C LEU A 91 -5.33 -24.32 16.93
N TYR A 92 -6.32 -23.94 17.74
CA TYR A 92 -6.59 -22.53 18.06
C TYR A 92 -5.71 -22.01 19.21
N GLN A 93 -5.41 -22.87 20.18
CA GLN A 93 -4.65 -22.49 21.39
C GLN A 93 -3.14 -22.50 21.17
N TYR A 94 -2.63 -23.39 20.32
CA TYR A 94 -1.20 -23.62 20.13
C TYR A 94 -0.78 -23.41 18.67
N THR A 95 0.49 -23.04 18.48
CA THR A 95 1.09 -22.91 17.15
C THR A 95 1.46 -24.27 16.56
N ALA A 96 1.66 -24.34 15.23
CA ALA A 96 2.05 -25.57 14.54
C ALA A 96 3.39 -26.16 15.03
N GLU A 97 4.32 -25.30 15.48
CA GLU A 97 5.61 -25.71 16.03
C GLU A 97 5.48 -26.28 17.45
N GLU A 98 4.58 -25.70 18.26
CA GLU A 98 4.31 -26.18 19.62
C GLU A 98 3.62 -27.55 19.63
N LEU A 99 2.72 -27.79 18.66
CA LEU A 99 2.05 -29.07 18.48
C LEU A 99 2.88 -30.10 17.70
N ALA A 100 4.04 -29.70 17.17
CA ALA A 100 4.91 -30.55 16.38
C ALA A 100 4.18 -31.31 15.24
N LEU A 101 3.26 -30.65 14.52
CA LEU A 101 2.29 -31.25 13.58
C LEU A 101 2.90 -32.20 12.52
N ASN A 102 4.15 -31.95 12.14
CA ASN A 102 4.86 -32.68 11.08
C ASN A 102 5.88 -33.69 11.62
N THR A 103 5.92 -33.91 12.93
CA THR A 103 6.81 -34.88 13.56
C THR A 103 6.09 -36.23 13.68
N PRO A 104 6.61 -37.30 13.05
CA PRO A 104 6.02 -38.62 13.18
C PRO A 104 6.10 -39.12 14.63
N ASN A 105 5.07 -39.85 15.07
CA ASN A 105 5.09 -40.55 16.36
C ASN A 105 6.03 -41.77 16.32
N SER A 106 6.07 -42.54 17.41
CA SER A 106 6.87 -43.78 17.52
C SER A 106 6.52 -44.85 16.48
N GLN A 107 5.38 -44.72 15.80
CA GLN A 107 4.92 -45.61 14.72
C GLN A 107 5.15 -45.02 13.32
N GLY A 108 5.86 -43.89 13.22
CA GLY A 108 6.16 -43.23 11.94
C GLY A 108 4.96 -42.50 11.30
N LEU A 109 3.89 -42.26 12.05
CA LEU A 109 2.66 -41.61 11.59
C LEU A 109 2.60 -40.15 12.06
N THR A 110 2.19 -39.23 11.20
CA THR A 110 1.76 -37.89 11.62
C THR A 110 0.27 -37.87 11.98
N PRO A 111 -0.23 -36.85 12.70
CA PRO A 111 -1.66 -36.71 12.95
C PRO A 111 -2.46 -36.64 11.63
N LEU A 112 -1.89 -36.01 10.59
CA LEU A 112 -2.53 -35.95 9.28
C LEU A 112 -2.67 -37.34 8.65
N ASP A 113 -1.66 -38.20 8.75
CA ASP A 113 -1.70 -39.57 8.24
C ASP A 113 -2.84 -40.39 8.86
N VAL A 114 -3.06 -40.27 10.17
CA VAL A 114 -4.16 -40.94 10.88
C VAL A 114 -5.51 -40.39 10.40
N ALA A 115 -5.65 -39.08 10.26
CA ALA A 115 -6.89 -38.45 9.81
C ALA A 115 -7.27 -38.84 8.37
N ILE A 116 -6.31 -38.83 7.43
CA ILE A 116 -6.56 -39.21 6.03
C ILE A 116 -6.84 -40.70 5.88
N MET A 117 -6.13 -41.58 6.59
CA MET A 117 -6.31 -43.02 6.48
C MET A 117 -7.58 -43.52 7.18
N THR A 118 -8.05 -42.83 8.21
CA THR A 118 -9.37 -43.10 8.81
C THR A 118 -10.54 -42.45 8.08
N ASN A 119 -10.27 -41.77 6.95
CA ASN A 119 -11.25 -41.03 6.14
C ASN A 119 -12.02 -39.94 6.92
N ASN A 120 -11.35 -39.28 7.87
CA ASN A 120 -11.92 -38.15 8.62
C ASN A 120 -11.56 -36.82 7.95
N THR A 121 -12.34 -36.46 6.93
CA THR A 121 -12.14 -35.24 6.13
C THR A 121 -12.14 -33.94 6.96
N PRO A 122 -13.05 -33.73 7.93
CA PRO A 122 -13.02 -32.53 8.78
C PRO A 122 -11.69 -32.32 9.51
N ILE A 123 -11.19 -33.35 10.21
CA ILE A 123 -9.91 -33.28 10.93
C ILE A 123 -8.75 -33.06 9.96
N ALA A 124 -8.74 -33.79 8.84
CA ALA A 124 -7.67 -33.66 7.86
C ALA A 124 -7.60 -32.24 7.26
N LYS A 125 -8.75 -31.61 6.95
CA LYS A 125 -8.79 -30.21 6.47
C LYS A 125 -8.33 -29.21 7.52
N LEU A 126 -8.67 -29.41 8.80
CA LEU A 126 -8.18 -28.56 9.89
C LEU A 126 -6.65 -28.65 10.02
N LEU A 127 -6.11 -29.88 10.00
CA LEU A 127 -4.67 -30.13 10.08
C LEU A 127 -3.91 -29.55 8.88
N LEU A 128 -4.41 -29.73 7.65
CA LEU A 128 -3.84 -29.15 6.43
C LEU A 128 -3.84 -27.62 6.48
N LYS A 129 -4.94 -27.01 6.94
CA LYS A 129 -5.04 -25.55 7.11
C LYS A 129 -4.02 -25.04 8.14
N ALA A 130 -3.70 -25.84 9.16
CA ALA A 130 -2.66 -25.54 10.14
C ALA A 130 -1.22 -25.84 9.65
N GLY A 131 -1.04 -26.31 8.41
CA GLY A 131 0.28 -26.58 7.83
C GLY A 131 0.82 -27.99 8.07
N SER A 132 -0.06 -28.95 8.39
CA SER A 132 0.31 -30.37 8.50
C SER A 132 0.65 -30.97 7.13
N LYS A 133 1.58 -31.90 7.11
CA LYS A 133 2.09 -32.60 5.93
C LYS A 133 2.08 -34.11 6.18
N GLU A 134 2.00 -34.87 5.09
CA GLU A 134 2.13 -36.34 5.15
C GLU A 134 3.51 -36.75 5.66
N SER A 135 3.60 -37.89 6.35
CA SER A 135 4.89 -38.41 6.82
C SER A 135 5.85 -38.66 5.64
N PRO A 136 7.13 -38.27 5.77
CA PRO A 136 8.13 -38.53 4.74
C PRO A 136 8.53 -40.00 4.65
N HIS A 137 8.10 -40.85 5.59
CA HIS A 137 8.45 -42.28 5.60
C HIS A 137 7.71 -43.08 4.52
N PHE A 138 6.60 -42.55 4.01
CA PHE A 138 5.82 -43.17 2.94
C PHE A 138 6.35 -42.76 1.57
N VAL A 139 7.35 -43.49 1.08
CA VAL A 139 7.99 -43.23 -0.23
C VAL A 139 7.11 -43.72 -1.39
N SER A 140 6.29 -44.75 -1.16
CA SER A 140 5.34 -45.27 -2.15
C SER A 140 4.02 -45.76 -1.52
N VAL A 141 2.99 -45.94 -2.34
CA VAL A 141 1.68 -46.46 -1.93
C VAL A 141 1.82 -47.86 -1.33
N GLU A 142 2.67 -48.70 -1.91
CA GLU A 142 2.96 -50.07 -1.47
C GLU A 142 3.68 -50.07 -0.11
N SER A 143 4.65 -49.16 0.07
CA SER A 143 5.35 -49.03 1.36
C SER A 143 4.41 -48.64 2.50
N ARG A 144 3.43 -47.78 2.20
CA ARG A 144 2.39 -47.36 3.14
C ARG A 144 1.46 -48.50 3.51
N GLU A 145 1.06 -49.32 2.53
CA GLU A 145 0.22 -50.51 2.77
C GLU A 145 0.95 -51.56 3.61
N ALA A 146 2.22 -51.85 3.27
CA ALA A 146 3.04 -52.80 4.02
C ALA A 146 3.25 -52.35 5.48
N HIS A 147 3.51 -51.05 5.69
CA HIS A 147 3.65 -50.47 7.03
C HIS A 147 2.37 -50.61 7.87
N LEU A 148 1.20 -50.29 7.28
CA LEU A 148 -0.09 -50.51 7.94
C LEU A 148 -0.31 -51.98 8.31
N GLY A 149 0.03 -52.90 7.41
CA GLY A 149 -0.03 -54.34 7.66
C GLY A 149 0.84 -54.74 8.86
N SER A 150 2.08 -54.23 8.92
CA SER A 150 2.99 -54.48 10.05
C SER A 150 2.44 -53.92 11.37
N LEU A 151 1.84 -52.73 11.36
CA LEU A 151 1.24 -52.13 12.55
C LEU A 151 0.04 -52.93 13.07
N VAL A 152 -0.81 -53.46 12.17
CA VAL A 152 -1.92 -54.33 12.56
C VAL A 152 -1.40 -55.61 13.20
N ILE A 153 -0.43 -56.29 12.59
CA ILE A 153 0.16 -57.53 13.12
C ILE A 153 0.79 -57.31 14.50
N GLU A 154 1.58 -56.24 14.66
CA GLU A 154 2.22 -55.93 15.95
C GLU A 154 1.18 -55.61 17.03
N ALA A 155 0.15 -54.82 16.70
CA ALA A 155 -0.91 -54.50 17.65
C ALA A 155 -1.72 -55.73 18.06
N GLU A 156 -2.02 -56.65 17.14
CA GLU A 156 -2.68 -57.93 17.43
C GLU A 156 -1.82 -58.82 18.31
N ARG A 157 -0.53 -58.93 18.01
CA ARG A 157 0.42 -59.72 18.80
C ARG A 157 0.52 -59.21 20.24
N ARG A 158 0.69 -57.88 20.42
CA ARG A 158 0.78 -57.24 21.74
C ARG A 158 -0.51 -57.38 22.56
N ALA A 159 -1.66 -57.20 21.92
CA ALA A 159 -2.95 -57.41 22.56
C ALA A 159 -3.13 -58.88 22.99
N GLY A 160 -2.75 -59.83 22.13
CA GLY A 160 -2.81 -61.26 22.43
C GLY A 160 -1.90 -61.68 23.60
N GLU A 161 -0.66 -61.17 23.64
CA GLU A 161 0.28 -61.41 24.75
C GLU A 161 -0.24 -60.87 26.07
N LEU A 162 -0.75 -59.63 26.08
CA LEU A 162 -1.32 -59.01 27.28
C LEU A 162 -2.60 -59.72 27.74
N ALA A 163 -3.45 -60.18 26.81
CA ALA A 163 -4.66 -60.95 27.14
C ALA A 163 -4.30 -62.30 27.78
N ALA A 164 -3.33 -63.02 27.22
CA ALA A 164 -2.84 -64.29 27.76
C ALA A 164 -2.14 -64.11 29.14
N GLN A 165 -1.60 -62.92 29.41
CA GLN A 165 -0.98 -62.59 30.69
C GLN A 165 -2.01 -62.13 31.72
N ALA A 166 -3.03 -61.37 31.32
CA ALA A 166 -4.16 -61.01 32.16
C ALA A 166 -4.95 -62.23 32.65
N GLN A 167 -5.06 -63.28 31.83
CA GLN A 167 -5.64 -64.56 32.23
C GLN A 167 -4.81 -65.32 33.28
N ARG A 168 -3.51 -65.04 33.40
CA ARG A 168 -2.58 -65.73 34.32
C ARG A 168 -2.40 -65.02 35.67
N ASP A 169 -2.52 -63.69 35.72
CA ASP A 169 -2.07 -62.89 36.88
C ASP A 169 -3.15 -62.55 37.95
N GLY A 170 -4.43 -62.88 37.75
CA GLY A 170 -5.48 -62.66 38.76
C GLY A 170 -5.70 -61.19 39.19
N LEU A 171 -6.34 -60.97 40.36
CA LEU A 171 -6.72 -59.62 40.87
C LEU A 171 -5.57 -58.92 41.64
N SER A 172 -4.48 -58.59 40.97
CA SER A 172 -3.37 -57.79 41.51
C SER A 172 -3.47 -56.31 41.10
N LEU A 173 -2.83 -55.39 41.85
CA LEU A 173 -2.70 -53.97 41.44
C LEU A 173 -1.96 -53.84 40.10
N GLU A 174 -0.99 -54.73 39.83
CA GLU A 174 -0.30 -54.83 38.53
C GLU A 174 -1.22 -55.35 37.41
N ALA A 175 -2.27 -56.11 37.74
CA ALA A 175 -3.24 -56.59 36.76
C ALA A 175 -4.14 -55.45 36.25
N CYS A 176 -4.40 -54.43 37.07
CA CYS A 176 -5.17 -53.25 36.66
C CYS A 176 -4.43 -52.44 35.57
N ASP A 177 -3.13 -52.20 35.73
CA ASP A 177 -2.36 -51.47 34.73
C ASP A 177 -2.12 -52.30 33.45
N LYS A 178 -1.99 -53.63 33.57
CA LYS A 178 -1.96 -54.54 32.43
C LYS A 178 -3.31 -54.57 31.69
N ASP A 179 -4.44 -54.50 32.38
CA ASP A 179 -5.78 -54.40 31.76
C ASP A 179 -5.96 -53.09 30.98
N LYS A 180 -5.49 -51.96 31.54
CA LYS A 180 -5.47 -50.67 30.82
C LYS A 180 -4.61 -50.74 29.56
N GLN A 181 -3.42 -51.35 29.65
CA GLN A 181 -2.53 -51.54 28.50
C GLN A 181 -3.15 -52.45 27.45
N LEU A 182 -3.81 -53.54 27.86
CA LEU A 182 -4.54 -54.43 26.96
C LEU A 182 -5.61 -53.67 26.19
N ARG A 183 -6.48 -52.92 26.90
CA ARG A 183 -7.53 -52.10 26.26
C ARG A 183 -6.96 -51.08 25.28
N ALA A 184 -5.83 -50.45 25.63
CA ALA A 184 -5.15 -49.50 24.74
C ALA A 184 -4.64 -50.18 23.46
N TRP A 185 -4.04 -51.38 23.57
CA TRP A 185 -3.57 -52.14 22.41
C TRP A 185 -4.70 -52.71 21.56
N GLU A 186 -5.79 -53.18 22.16
CA GLU A 186 -7.01 -53.59 21.46
C GLU A 186 -7.62 -52.41 20.67
N TRP A 187 -7.64 -51.23 21.29
CA TRP A 187 -8.11 -50.02 20.63
C TRP A 187 -7.21 -49.62 19.46
N ARG A 188 -5.87 -49.65 19.62
CA ARG A 188 -4.92 -49.40 18.52
C ARG A 188 -5.07 -50.41 17.38
N CYS A 189 -5.28 -51.69 17.69
CA CYS A 189 -5.58 -52.70 16.68
C CYS A 189 -6.83 -52.33 15.87
N LYS A 190 -7.92 -51.89 16.54
CA LYS A 190 -9.14 -51.41 15.85
C LYS A 190 -8.87 -50.17 15.00
N LEU A 191 -8.07 -49.22 15.49
CA LEU A 191 -7.68 -48.03 14.73
C LEU A 191 -6.89 -48.41 13.46
N TYR A 192 -5.85 -49.22 13.57
CA TYR A 192 -5.02 -49.60 12.42
C TYR A 192 -5.80 -50.42 11.39
N LYS A 193 -6.74 -51.28 11.83
CA LYS A 193 -7.67 -51.95 10.92
C LYS A 193 -8.57 -50.95 10.19
N ARG A 194 -9.10 -49.94 10.88
CA ARG A 194 -9.88 -48.86 10.27
C ARG A 194 -9.05 -48.03 9.29
N MET A 195 -7.81 -47.72 9.63
CA MET A 195 -6.87 -47.04 8.74
C MET A 195 -6.59 -47.87 7.49
N THR A 196 -6.41 -49.18 7.64
CA THR A 196 -6.20 -50.11 6.53
C THR A 196 -7.42 -50.13 5.61
N THR A 197 -8.63 -50.25 6.15
CA THR A 197 -9.85 -50.24 5.34
C THR A 197 -10.08 -48.88 4.67
N GLY A 198 -9.88 -47.77 5.38
CA GLY A 198 -10.00 -46.43 4.80
C GLY A 198 -8.95 -46.18 3.71
N PHE A 199 -7.72 -46.64 3.90
CA PHE A 199 -6.69 -46.60 2.86
C PHE A 199 -7.07 -47.47 1.65
N GLN A 200 -7.57 -48.70 1.83
CA GLN A 200 -7.93 -49.57 0.70
C GLN A 200 -9.10 -49.02 -0.13
N HIS A 201 -10.07 -48.36 0.50
CA HIS A 201 -11.22 -47.78 -0.20
C HIS A 201 -10.96 -46.37 -0.77
N ALA A 202 -9.84 -45.74 -0.40
CA ALA A 202 -9.48 -44.43 -0.95
C ALA A 202 -9.07 -44.51 -2.43
N ARG A 203 -9.35 -43.44 -3.16
CA ARG A 203 -8.99 -43.25 -4.57
C ARG A 203 -8.14 -42.00 -4.73
N VAL A 204 -7.44 -41.88 -5.85
CA VAL A 204 -6.76 -40.64 -6.23
C VAL A 204 -7.78 -39.49 -6.34
N PRO A 205 -7.38 -38.23 -6.11
CA PRO A 205 -8.30 -37.11 -6.18
C PRO A 205 -8.84 -36.89 -7.59
N GLU A 206 -10.04 -36.32 -7.66
CA GLU A 206 -10.60 -35.78 -8.90
C GLU A 206 -9.82 -34.55 -9.38
N PRO A 207 -9.94 -34.17 -10.67
CA PRO A 207 -9.24 -33.01 -11.20
C PRO A 207 -9.66 -31.71 -10.48
N PRO A 208 -8.73 -30.77 -10.24
CA PRO A 208 -9.04 -29.44 -9.72
C PRO A 208 -10.10 -28.73 -10.57
N SER A 209 -10.93 -27.90 -9.95
CA SER A 209 -11.97 -27.16 -10.67
C SER A 209 -11.59 -25.71 -10.92
N ALA A 210 -12.29 -25.05 -11.86
CA ALA A 210 -12.11 -23.63 -12.18
C ALA A 210 -10.64 -23.23 -12.45
N VAL A 211 -9.88 -24.07 -13.15
CA VAL A 211 -8.47 -23.81 -13.48
C VAL A 211 -8.39 -22.72 -14.55
N ARG A 212 -7.88 -21.55 -14.18
CA ARG A 212 -7.77 -20.37 -15.05
C ARG A 212 -6.31 -20.01 -15.28
N LEU A 213 -5.99 -19.64 -16.51
CA LEU A 213 -4.68 -19.13 -16.89
C LEU A 213 -4.77 -17.64 -17.23
N SER A 214 -3.79 -16.87 -16.80
CA SER A 214 -3.72 -15.44 -17.10
C SER A 214 -2.26 -14.99 -17.29
N VAL A 215 -2.05 -14.01 -18.17
CA VAL A 215 -0.72 -13.45 -18.45
C VAL A 215 -0.38 -12.38 -17.42
N THR A 216 0.67 -12.57 -16.63
CA THR A 216 1.03 -11.62 -15.54
C THR A 216 2.22 -10.73 -15.84
N SER A 217 3.07 -11.09 -16.80
CA SER A 217 4.12 -10.22 -17.33
C SER A 217 4.58 -10.71 -18.70
N SER A 218 5.58 -10.05 -19.28
CA SER A 218 6.29 -10.52 -20.48
C SER A 218 6.99 -11.87 -20.30
N SER A 219 7.20 -12.35 -19.07
CA SER A 219 7.90 -13.61 -18.80
C SER A 219 7.22 -14.48 -17.74
N SER A 220 5.95 -14.22 -17.42
CA SER A 220 5.24 -14.98 -16.40
C SER A 220 3.76 -15.21 -16.71
N LEU A 221 3.27 -16.36 -16.29
CA LEU A 221 1.86 -16.74 -16.31
C LEU A 221 1.39 -17.07 -14.90
N THR A 222 0.14 -16.78 -14.59
CA THR A 222 -0.47 -17.13 -13.30
C THR A 222 -1.63 -18.07 -13.51
N VAL A 223 -1.63 -19.12 -12.70
CA VAL A 223 -2.66 -20.16 -12.67
C VAL A 223 -3.43 -20.02 -11.36
N THR A 224 -4.75 -19.94 -11.44
CA THR A 224 -5.65 -20.02 -10.29
C THR A 224 -6.58 -21.22 -10.46
N PHE A 225 -6.93 -21.88 -9.36
CA PHE A 225 -7.79 -23.07 -9.38
C PHE A 225 -8.54 -23.23 -8.06
N GLN A 226 -9.44 -24.18 -8.00
CA GLN A 226 -10.24 -24.53 -6.82
C GLN A 226 -10.13 -26.03 -6.55
N GLU A 227 -10.40 -26.44 -5.30
CA GLU A 227 -10.53 -27.85 -4.95
C GLU A 227 -11.58 -28.56 -5.84
N PRO A 228 -11.48 -29.89 -6.01
CA PRO A 228 -12.49 -30.66 -6.75
C PRO A 228 -13.89 -30.53 -6.12
N ARG A 229 -14.94 -30.37 -6.94
CA ARG A 229 -16.32 -30.06 -6.47
C ARG A 229 -17.09 -31.23 -5.84
N CYS A 230 -16.48 -32.41 -5.69
CA CYS A 230 -17.19 -33.60 -5.24
C CYS A 230 -17.48 -33.56 -3.72
N LEU A 231 -18.73 -33.88 -3.34
CA LEU A 231 -19.19 -33.95 -1.94
C LEU A 231 -18.41 -34.98 -1.10
N ASN A 232 -17.91 -36.04 -1.75
CA ASN A 232 -17.04 -37.06 -1.15
C ASN A 232 -15.61 -36.96 -1.71
N SER A 233 -15.13 -35.74 -1.97
CA SER A 233 -13.78 -35.53 -2.51
C SER A 233 -12.74 -36.09 -1.54
N ALA A 234 -11.82 -36.90 -2.09
CA ALA A 234 -10.67 -37.37 -1.36
C ALA A 234 -9.86 -36.15 -0.85
N VAL A 235 -9.31 -36.25 0.36
CA VAL A 235 -8.51 -35.18 0.95
C VAL A 235 -7.29 -34.91 0.07
N VAL A 236 -7.23 -33.72 -0.53
CA VAL A 236 -6.09 -33.27 -1.31
C VAL A 236 -5.01 -32.76 -0.37
N THR A 237 -3.78 -33.22 -0.54
CA THR A 237 -2.63 -32.82 0.28
C THR A 237 -1.63 -31.98 -0.51
N LYS A 238 -1.57 -32.12 -1.85
CA LYS A 238 -0.71 -31.31 -2.73
C LYS A 238 -1.38 -31.05 -4.08
N HIS A 239 -0.91 -30.03 -4.79
CA HIS A 239 -1.24 -29.80 -6.20
C HIS A 239 0.04 -29.74 -7.03
N ARG A 240 -0.01 -30.15 -8.30
CA ARG A 240 1.09 -29.99 -9.26
C ARG A 240 0.60 -29.19 -10.44
N VAL A 241 1.39 -28.19 -10.81
CA VAL A 241 1.18 -27.38 -12.01
C VAL A 241 2.27 -27.73 -13.00
N GLU A 242 1.88 -28.20 -14.17
CA GLU A 242 2.80 -28.59 -15.23
C GLU A 242 2.58 -27.69 -16.44
N TRP A 243 3.67 -27.33 -17.12
CA TRP A 243 3.59 -26.55 -18.35
C TRP A 243 4.48 -27.13 -19.45
N SER A 244 3.99 -27.01 -20.69
CA SER A 244 4.66 -27.52 -21.89
C SER A 244 4.46 -26.56 -23.05
N CYS A 245 5.36 -26.61 -24.02
CA CYS A 245 5.15 -25.95 -25.33
C CYS A 245 4.32 -26.82 -26.29
N LEU A 246 4.00 -28.06 -25.91
CA LEU A 246 3.23 -29.03 -26.69
C LEU A 246 1.91 -29.32 -25.98
N LYS A 247 0.82 -29.39 -26.74
CA LYS A 247 -0.54 -29.57 -26.20
C LYS A 247 -0.75 -30.92 -25.49
N ASP A 248 0.02 -31.92 -25.88
CA ASP A 248 -0.05 -33.29 -25.35
C ASP A 248 0.84 -33.52 -24.12
N PHE A 249 1.60 -32.49 -23.70
CA PHE A 249 2.56 -32.58 -22.59
C PHE A 249 3.62 -33.68 -22.77
N SER A 250 3.89 -34.11 -24.02
CA SER A 250 4.91 -35.13 -24.33
C SER A 250 6.32 -34.72 -23.90
N MET A 251 6.63 -33.42 -23.90
CA MET A 251 7.83 -32.84 -23.31
C MET A 251 7.48 -31.69 -22.38
N LEU A 252 7.75 -31.84 -21.08
CA LEU A 252 7.52 -30.79 -20.10
C LEU A 252 8.58 -29.69 -20.25
N ALA A 253 8.12 -28.44 -20.26
CA ALA A 253 8.98 -27.28 -20.11
C ALA A 253 9.31 -27.01 -18.63
N GLY A 254 8.44 -27.46 -17.73
CA GLY A 254 8.68 -27.50 -16.29
C GLY A 254 7.45 -27.91 -15.49
N ASP A 255 7.63 -28.08 -14.19
CA ASP A 255 6.57 -28.35 -13.24
C ASP A 255 6.83 -27.70 -11.87
N MET A 256 5.77 -27.58 -11.08
CA MET A 256 5.82 -27.00 -9.74
C MET A 256 4.81 -27.71 -8.82
N VAL A 257 5.28 -28.14 -7.65
CA VAL A 257 4.43 -28.77 -6.62
C VAL A 257 4.10 -27.76 -5.52
N LEU A 258 2.80 -27.60 -5.26
CA LEU A 258 2.22 -26.72 -4.25
C LEU A 258 1.77 -27.55 -3.05
N GLU A 259 2.48 -27.42 -1.94
CA GLU A 259 2.12 -28.08 -0.67
C GLU A 259 1.27 -27.17 0.24
N ASN A 260 1.27 -25.85 0.01
CA ASN A 260 0.42 -24.93 0.76
C ASN A 260 -0.95 -24.80 0.09
N LEU A 261 -1.97 -25.36 0.74
CA LEU A 261 -3.35 -25.38 0.24
C LEU A 261 -4.15 -24.13 0.62
N GLN A 262 -3.59 -23.21 1.41
CA GLN A 262 -4.28 -21.96 1.78
C GLN A 262 -4.44 -21.00 0.59
N THR A 263 -3.55 -21.11 -0.40
CA THR A 263 -3.57 -20.27 -1.61
C THR A 263 -3.57 -21.14 -2.87
N LEU A 264 -4.74 -21.28 -3.50
CA LEU A 264 -4.91 -22.03 -4.75
C LEU A 264 -4.58 -21.15 -5.98
N LYS A 265 -3.38 -20.56 -5.96
CA LYS A 265 -2.84 -19.66 -6.96
C LYS A 265 -1.32 -19.83 -7.03
N CYS A 266 -0.77 -19.86 -8.23
CA CYS A 266 0.68 -19.85 -8.43
C CYS A 266 1.09 -19.03 -9.65
N THR A 267 2.35 -18.59 -9.66
CA THR A 267 2.93 -17.85 -10.78
C THR A 267 4.13 -18.60 -11.32
N ILE A 268 4.08 -18.92 -12.61
CA ILE A 268 5.16 -19.53 -13.39
C ILE A 268 6.04 -18.40 -13.90
N ASN A 269 7.30 -18.35 -13.47
CA ASN A 269 8.26 -17.30 -13.80
C ASN A 269 9.32 -17.79 -14.80
N GLY A 270 10.06 -16.88 -15.42
CA GLY A 270 11.19 -17.21 -16.28
C GLY A 270 10.80 -17.82 -17.63
N LEU A 271 9.57 -17.60 -18.07
CA LEU A 271 9.09 -18.07 -19.36
C LEU A 271 9.58 -17.15 -20.48
N THR A 272 9.86 -17.73 -21.65
CA THR A 272 10.20 -16.97 -22.86
C THR A 272 8.99 -16.14 -23.33
N MET A 273 9.19 -14.82 -23.47
CA MET A 273 8.20 -13.89 -24.00
C MET A 273 7.70 -14.31 -25.39
N GLY A 274 6.41 -14.17 -25.65
CA GLY A 274 5.75 -14.50 -26.92
C GLY A 274 5.62 -16.00 -27.23
N ARG A 275 6.25 -16.88 -26.43
CA ARG A 275 6.17 -18.34 -26.64
C ARG A 275 4.89 -18.89 -25.99
N LEU A 276 4.18 -19.76 -26.71
CA LEU A 276 2.94 -20.37 -26.23
C LEU A 276 3.22 -21.50 -25.23
N TYR A 277 2.55 -21.48 -24.08
CA TYR A 277 2.61 -22.55 -23.07
C TYR A 277 1.23 -23.11 -22.77
N TYR A 278 1.09 -24.43 -22.83
CA TYR A 278 -0.03 -25.20 -22.32
C TYR A 278 0.18 -25.50 -20.85
N VAL A 279 -0.87 -25.39 -20.04
CA VAL A 279 -0.77 -25.57 -18.59
C VAL A 279 -1.87 -26.50 -18.10
N GLN A 280 -1.52 -27.39 -17.18
CA GLN A 280 -2.46 -28.28 -16.51
C GLN A 280 -2.16 -28.40 -15.02
N VAL A 281 -3.19 -28.71 -14.24
CA VAL A 281 -3.08 -28.86 -12.78
C VAL A 281 -3.65 -30.20 -12.34
N SER A 282 -2.90 -30.95 -11.53
CA SER A 282 -3.35 -32.20 -10.90
C SER A 282 -3.35 -32.08 -9.38
N ALA A 283 -4.22 -32.85 -8.73
CA ALA A 283 -4.32 -32.94 -7.27
C ALA A 283 -3.71 -34.25 -6.79
N TYR A 284 -3.15 -34.25 -5.57
CA TYR A 284 -2.48 -35.39 -4.95
C TYR A 284 -3.10 -35.72 -3.60
N ASN A 285 -3.10 -37.00 -3.25
CA ASN A 285 -3.36 -37.49 -1.90
C ASN A 285 -2.50 -38.72 -1.58
N MET A 286 -2.83 -39.41 -0.49
CA MET A 286 -2.13 -40.62 -0.06
C MET A 286 -2.09 -41.78 -1.07
N LYS A 287 -2.91 -41.76 -2.13
CA LYS A 287 -2.93 -42.73 -3.24
C LYS A 287 -2.14 -42.29 -4.47
N GLY A 288 -1.71 -41.03 -4.54
CA GLY A 288 -0.97 -40.50 -5.67
C GLY A 288 -1.63 -39.33 -6.38
N TRP A 289 -1.12 -39.01 -7.57
CA TRP A 289 -1.63 -37.95 -8.44
C TRP A 289 -2.91 -38.40 -9.16
N GLY A 290 -3.94 -37.56 -9.10
CA GLY A 290 -5.15 -37.69 -9.90
C GLY A 290 -4.96 -37.22 -11.35
N PRO A 291 -6.00 -37.36 -12.19
CA PRO A 291 -5.95 -36.88 -13.57
C PRO A 291 -5.74 -35.36 -13.63
N PRO A 292 -5.00 -34.84 -14.62
CA PRO A 292 -4.76 -33.41 -14.77
C PRO A 292 -5.98 -32.69 -15.38
N GLN A 293 -6.16 -31.44 -14.98
CA GLN A 293 -7.12 -30.51 -15.56
C GLN A 293 -6.39 -29.43 -16.37
N SER A 294 -6.66 -29.33 -17.66
CA SER A 294 -6.16 -28.23 -18.49
C SER A 294 -6.77 -26.89 -18.05
N THR A 295 -5.98 -25.83 -18.15
CA THR A 295 -6.44 -24.47 -17.86
C THR A 295 -7.47 -23.96 -18.87
N LEU A 296 -8.19 -22.90 -18.49
CA LEU A 296 -8.99 -22.09 -19.41
C LEU A 296 -8.49 -20.63 -19.40
N PRO A 297 -7.97 -20.10 -20.52
CA PRO A 297 -7.69 -20.80 -21.79
C PRO A 297 -6.64 -21.93 -21.61
N PRO A 298 -6.59 -22.93 -22.51
CA PRO A 298 -5.67 -24.08 -22.40
C PRO A 298 -4.20 -23.70 -22.57
N SER A 299 -3.92 -22.54 -23.17
CA SER A 299 -2.58 -22.01 -23.35
C SER A 299 -2.60 -20.48 -23.37
N ALA A 300 -1.47 -19.88 -23.03
CA ALA A 300 -1.23 -18.45 -23.17
C ALA A 300 0.26 -18.18 -23.45
N SER A 301 0.56 -17.07 -24.12
CA SER A 301 1.93 -16.59 -24.30
C SER A 301 2.23 -15.45 -23.33
N PRO A 302 3.29 -15.54 -22.48
CA PRO A 302 3.76 -14.43 -21.67
C PRO A 302 3.99 -13.21 -22.56
N SER A 303 3.34 -12.10 -22.24
CA SER A 303 3.39 -10.91 -23.07
C SER A 303 3.01 -9.64 -22.32
N ASN A 304 3.36 -8.50 -22.91
CA ASN A 304 2.92 -7.18 -22.46
C ASN A 304 2.49 -6.30 -23.64
N TRP A 305 1.83 -5.18 -23.32
CA TRP A 305 1.37 -4.20 -24.31
C TRP A 305 2.51 -3.50 -25.10
N ARG A 306 3.74 -3.49 -24.56
CA ARG A 306 4.91 -2.82 -25.18
C ARG A 306 5.53 -3.60 -26.34
N GLU A 307 5.21 -4.88 -26.48
CA GLU A 307 5.64 -5.67 -27.65
C GLU A 307 5.18 -5.06 -28.98
N SER A 308 4.13 -4.22 -28.96
CA SER A 308 3.68 -3.48 -30.14
C SER A 308 4.50 -2.20 -30.42
N ASP A 309 5.32 -1.69 -29.50
CA ASP A 309 6.03 -0.38 -29.65
C ASP A 309 7.56 -0.43 -29.45
N GLY A 310 8.18 -1.53 -29.01
CA GLY A 310 9.65 -1.73 -29.09
C GLY A 310 10.56 -0.70 -28.38
N ARG A 311 10.01 0.28 -27.64
CA ARG A 311 10.76 1.34 -26.96
C ARG A 311 11.08 0.95 -25.53
N GLU A 312 12.28 0.43 -25.30
CA GLU A 312 12.83 0.33 -23.95
C GLU A 312 13.43 1.68 -23.53
N ARG A 313 13.22 2.06 -22.27
CA ARG A 313 13.36 3.45 -21.81
C ARG A 313 14.26 3.52 -20.57
N GLU A 314 15.57 3.41 -20.73
CA GLU A 314 16.55 3.68 -19.65
C GLU A 314 16.71 5.19 -19.39
N HIS A 315 15.87 5.80 -18.54
CA HIS A 315 15.85 7.26 -18.32
C HIS A 315 16.74 7.73 -17.17
N ILE A 316 16.85 6.95 -16.09
CA ILE A 316 17.45 7.43 -14.83
C ILE A 316 18.97 7.62 -14.96
N GLY A 317 19.68 6.66 -15.55
CA GLY A 317 21.13 6.74 -15.74
C GLY A 317 21.55 7.86 -16.70
N HIS A 318 20.71 8.20 -17.68
CA HIS A 318 20.92 9.35 -18.56
C HIS A 318 20.74 10.67 -17.81
N MET A 319 19.68 10.81 -17.00
CA MET A 319 19.42 12.02 -16.21
C MET A 319 20.52 12.30 -15.17
N GLU A 320 21.06 11.26 -14.51
CA GLU A 320 22.17 11.42 -13.56
C GLU A 320 23.43 11.98 -14.23
N ARG A 321 23.78 11.44 -15.42
CA ARG A 321 24.91 11.91 -16.23
C ARG A 321 24.70 13.36 -16.68
N LEU A 322 23.50 13.69 -17.17
CA LEU A 322 23.15 15.04 -17.61
C LEU A 322 23.22 16.04 -16.45
N LEU A 323 22.69 15.69 -15.27
CA LEU A 323 22.77 16.55 -14.08
C LEU A 323 24.23 16.84 -13.69
N GLN A 324 25.13 15.85 -13.80
CA GLN A 324 26.54 16.05 -13.53
C GLN A 324 27.21 16.99 -14.55
N GLN A 325 26.84 16.89 -15.83
CA GLN A 325 27.29 17.81 -16.88
C GLN A 325 26.80 19.25 -16.65
N VAL A 326 25.53 19.41 -16.26
CA VAL A 326 24.95 20.72 -15.92
C VAL A 326 25.67 21.32 -14.71
N ARG A 327 25.90 20.54 -13.64
CA ARG A 327 26.60 21.02 -12.43
C ARG A 327 28.04 21.44 -12.71
N THR A 328 28.80 20.66 -13.47
CA THR A 328 30.19 21.00 -13.84
C THR A 328 30.24 22.27 -14.67
N THR A 329 29.36 22.39 -15.67
CA THR A 329 29.18 23.58 -16.50
C THR A 329 28.88 24.82 -15.64
N HIS A 330 27.90 24.71 -14.74
CA HIS A 330 27.52 25.78 -13.80
C HIS A 330 28.72 26.20 -12.93
N THR A 331 29.47 25.26 -12.34
CA THR A 331 30.64 25.60 -11.50
C THR A 331 31.74 26.33 -12.26
N HIS A 332 31.96 26.00 -13.54
CA HIS A 332 32.91 26.71 -14.39
C HIS A 332 32.50 28.16 -14.63
N TYR A 333 31.20 28.47 -14.67
CA TYR A 333 30.70 29.82 -14.90
C TYR A 333 30.62 30.67 -13.63
N SER A 334 30.20 30.11 -12.49
CA SER A 334 30.12 30.85 -11.23
C SER A 334 31.49 31.13 -10.60
N CYS A 335 32.54 30.40 -10.95
CA CYS A 335 33.91 30.53 -10.41
C CYS A 335 34.89 31.22 -11.37
N GLY A 336 34.38 31.95 -12.38
CA GLY A 336 35.20 32.55 -13.45
C GLY A 336 35.94 33.85 -13.10
N ASP A 337 35.81 34.40 -11.89
CA ASP A 337 36.39 35.71 -11.56
C ASP A 337 37.06 35.71 -10.16
N THR A 338 38.08 34.86 -9.98
CA THR A 338 38.94 34.89 -8.79
C THR A 338 40.20 35.76 -8.96
N SER A 339 40.39 36.40 -10.12
CA SER A 339 41.60 37.20 -10.43
C SER A 339 41.59 38.65 -9.92
N LYS A 340 40.62 39.06 -9.09
CA LYS A 340 40.71 40.32 -8.34
C LYS A 340 40.36 40.13 -6.87
N LEU A 341 41.15 39.33 -6.17
CA LEU A 341 41.40 39.54 -4.74
C LEU A 341 42.11 40.90 -4.58
N GLN A 342 41.34 41.99 -4.54
CA GLN A 342 41.84 43.27 -4.08
C GLN A 342 42.10 43.17 -2.57
N ASN A 343 43.33 43.53 -2.19
CA ASN A 343 43.84 43.71 -0.83
C ASN A 343 42.80 44.24 0.19
N PRO A 344 42.81 43.74 1.44
CA PRO A 344 41.88 44.15 2.50
C PRO A 344 42.27 45.50 3.14
N SER A 345 42.67 46.49 2.34
CA SER A 345 43.19 47.76 2.88
C SER A 345 42.97 48.96 1.96
N ARG A 346 41.71 49.20 1.54
CA ARG A 346 41.27 50.56 1.21
C ARG A 346 39.77 50.70 1.49
N LYS A 347 39.46 51.45 2.56
CA LYS A 347 38.09 51.82 2.95
C LYS A 347 37.42 52.57 1.79
N GLN A 348 36.51 51.90 1.07
CA GLN A 348 35.49 52.61 0.30
C GLN A 348 34.40 53.07 1.25
N SER A 349 34.53 54.33 1.67
CA SER A 349 33.47 55.13 2.26
C SER A 349 32.44 55.44 1.17
N VAL A 350 31.33 54.71 1.16
CA VAL A 350 30.07 55.19 0.60
C VAL A 350 28.99 54.91 1.63
N SER A 351 28.33 55.97 2.09
CA SER A 351 27.36 55.97 3.18
C SER A 351 26.18 55.04 2.88
N ARG A 352 26.27 53.78 3.33
CA ARG A 352 25.09 52.92 3.45
C ARG A 352 24.25 53.47 4.60
N SER A 353 23.05 53.93 4.27
CA SER A 353 22.06 54.46 5.20
C SER A 353 21.95 53.61 6.47
N LEU A 354 21.87 54.28 7.63
CA LEU A 354 21.56 53.71 8.95
C LEU A 354 20.32 52.78 8.95
N LYS A 355 19.46 52.85 7.91
CA LYS A 355 18.32 51.92 7.72
C LYS A 355 18.72 50.44 7.63
N HIS A 356 19.92 50.10 7.15
CA HIS A 356 20.35 48.69 7.07
C HIS A 356 20.95 48.13 8.36
N LEU A 357 21.34 48.98 9.33
CA LEU A 357 21.77 48.53 10.65
C LEU A 357 20.59 48.04 11.53
N PHE A 358 19.36 48.40 11.17
CA PHE A 358 18.14 48.02 11.91
C PHE A 358 17.29 46.95 11.23
N ASN A 359 17.65 46.47 10.03
CA ASN A 359 16.82 45.54 9.25
C ASN A 359 17.42 44.13 9.05
N SER A 360 18.41 43.74 9.86
CA SER A 360 18.89 42.34 9.91
C SER A 360 18.04 41.52 10.88
N SER A 361 16.75 41.35 10.63
CA SER A 361 15.91 40.56 11.53
C SER A 361 16.13 39.07 11.26
N ASN A 362 17.06 38.45 12.00
CA ASN A 362 17.09 37.00 12.27
C ASN A 362 15.86 36.54 13.08
N LYS A 363 14.69 37.11 12.82
CA LYS A 363 13.47 36.96 13.61
C LYS A 363 12.32 36.61 12.68
N PHE A 364 11.40 35.82 13.20
CA PHE A 364 10.16 35.49 12.51
C PHE A 364 9.25 36.72 12.42
N VAL A 365 8.50 36.81 11.32
CA VAL A 365 7.52 37.88 11.06
C VAL A 365 6.31 37.65 11.95
N LYS A 366 5.93 38.68 12.73
CA LYS A 366 4.79 38.62 13.66
C LYS A 366 3.47 39.08 13.05
N THR A 367 3.55 40.06 12.16
CA THR A 367 2.41 40.68 11.49
C THR A 367 2.71 40.79 10.00
N LEU A 368 1.76 40.35 9.17
CA LEU A 368 1.90 40.43 7.73
C LEU A 368 1.57 41.85 7.27
N LYS A 369 2.45 42.43 6.46
CA LYS A 369 2.18 43.62 5.65
C LYS A 369 2.03 43.18 4.21
N ARG A 370 1.56 44.06 3.31
CA ARG A 370 1.46 43.75 1.88
C ARG A 370 2.81 43.21 1.37
N GLY A 371 2.83 41.97 0.89
CA GLY A 371 4.06 41.28 0.49
C GLY A 371 3.89 39.77 0.34
N VAL A 372 5.00 39.10 0.01
CA VAL A 372 5.12 37.64 -0.12
C VAL A 372 5.91 37.09 1.07
N TYR A 373 5.39 36.01 1.66
CA TYR A 373 5.93 35.40 2.86
C TYR A 373 6.09 33.89 2.67
N LEU A 374 7.04 33.31 3.40
CA LEU A 374 7.27 31.87 3.45
C LEU A 374 7.00 31.38 4.87
N ALA A 375 6.00 30.52 5.02
CA ALA A 375 5.61 29.88 6.27
C ALA A 375 6.07 28.42 6.30
N ALA A 376 6.66 27.98 7.41
CA ALA A 376 7.05 26.59 7.60
C ALA A 376 6.20 25.91 8.68
N VAL A 377 5.42 24.91 8.25
CA VAL A 377 4.49 24.15 9.08
C VAL A 377 5.07 22.76 9.32
N PHE A 378 5.53 22.50 10.54
CA PHE A 378 5.88 21.15 10.99
C PHE A 378 4.76 20.66 11.88
N TYR A 379 4.21 19.49 11.57
CA TYR A 379 3.12 18.91 12.35
C TYR A 379 3.47 17.49 12.81
N HIS A 380 2.93 17.13 13.98
CA HIS A 380 2.96 15.79 14.52
C HIS A 380 1.60 15.52 15.17
N LYS A 381 0.82 14.61 14.59
CA LYS A 381 -0.59 14.38 14.98
C LYS A 381 -1.36 15.71 14.91
N ASP A 382 -1.90 16.19 16.05
CA ASP A 382 -2.66 17.44 16.16
C ASP A 382 -1.84 18.60 16.74
N SER A 383 -0.51 18.49 16.76
CA SER A 383 0.39 19.53 17.27
C SER A 383 1.26 20.12 16.15
N LEU A 384 1.47 21.44 16.22
CA LEU A 384 2.33 22.20 15.33
C LEU A 384 3.57 22.68 16.07
N LEU A 385 4.69 22.75 15.36
CA LEU A 385 5.85 23.49 15.82
C LEU A 385 5.56 24.98 15.69
N VAL A 386 5.60 25.68 16.82
CA VAL A 386 5.48 27.14 16.90
C VAL A 386 6.77 27.73 17.47
N THR A 387 7.00 29.01 17.19
CA THR A 387 8.10 29.77 17.75
C THR A 387 7.94 29.91 19.27
N THR A 388 8.98 30.39 19.95
CA THR A 388 8.92 30.68 21.40
C THR A 388 7.78 31.63 21.77
N GLU A 389 7.33 32.46 20.82
CA GLU A 389 6.23 33.42 20.95
C GLU A 389 4.84 32.89 20.52
N ASP A 390 4.66 31.56 20.44
CA ASP A 390 3.37 30.93 20.07
C ASP A 390 2.90 31.23 18.64
N GLN A 391 3.82 31.42 17.68
CA GLN A 391 3.47 31.75 16.28
C GLN A 391 4.02 30.72 15.29
N ILE A 392 3.39 30.61 14.11
CA ILE A 392 3.95 29.80 13.01
C ILE A 392 5.25 30.47 12.52
N PRO A 393 6.34 29.71 12.31
CA PRO A 393 7.58 30.24 11.73
C PRO A 393 7.35 30.84 10.33
N ILE A 394 7.44 32.17 10.22
CA ILE A 394 7.25 32.90 8.96
C ILE A 394 8.42 33.85 8.73
N VAL A 395 8.89 33.91 7.48
CA VAL A 395 9.88 34.90 7.01
C VAL A 395 9.32 35.68 5.81
N GLU A 396 9.79 36.91 5.66
CA GLU A 396 9.48 37.74 4.50
C GLU A 396 10.31 37.30 3.29
N VAL A 397 9.67 37.22 2.13
CA VAL A 397 10.32 36.95 0.85
C VAL A 397 10.52 38.26 0.12
N ASP A 398 9.43 38.98 -0.15
CA ASP A 398 9.45 40.22 -0.91
C ASP A 398 8.33 41.18 -0.48
N ASP A 399 8.58 42.48 -0.54
CA ASP A 399 7.61 43.55 -0.25
C ASP A 399 6.74 43.92 -1.47
N SER A 400 7.12 43.42 -2.65
CA SER A 400 6.42 43.61 -3.92
C SER A 400 6.45 42.31 -4.74
N TYR A 401 5.36 41.99 -5.44
CA TYR A 401 5.35 40.87 -6.38
C TYR A 401 4.86 41.31 -7.77
N GLY A 402 5.52 40.82 -8.81
CA GLY A 402 5.17 41.09 -10.21
C GLY A 402 4.02 40.22 -10.71
N SER A 403 3.62 40.41 -11.97
CA SER A 403 2.56 39.64 -12.64
C SER A 403 2.87 38.14 -12.80
N SER A 404 4.13 37.69 -12.64
CA SER A 404 4.59 36.32 -12.87
C SER A 404 4.64 35.39 -11.65
N LEU A 405 4.06 35.80 -10.50
CA LEU A 405 4.19 35.08 -9.22
C LEU A 405 3.94 33.57 -9.32
N MET A 406 3.01 33.13 -10.17
CA MET A 406 2.68 31.71 -10.30
C MET A 406 3.81 30.89 -10.93
N GLN A 407 4.55 31.43 -11.90
CA GLN A 407 5.70 30.75 -12.50
C GLN A 407 6.84 30.60 -11.49
N ASP A 408 7.09 31.66 -10.71
CA ASP A 408 8.11 31.65 -9.66
C ASP A 408 7.73 30.70 -8.51
N PHE A 409 6.44 30.62 -8.19
CA PHE A 409 5.90 29.65 -7.23
C PHE A 409 6.06 28.20 -7.69
N LEU A 410 5.82 27.90 -8.97
CA LEU A 410 6.01 26.57 -9.54
C LEU A 410 7.49 26.18 -9.53
N TRP A 411 8.39 27.09 -9.88
CA TRP A 411 9.83 26.90 -9.74
C TRP A 411 10.23 26.66 -8.28
N PHE A 412 9.71 27.46 -7.35
CA PHE A 412 9.98 27.33 -5.92
C PHE A 412 9.51 25.97 -5.37
N THR A 413 8.37 25.46 -5.85
CA THR A 413 7.86 24.16 -5.44
C THR A 413 8.81 23.02 -5.80
N LYS A 414 9.54 23.10 -6.92
CA LYS A 414 10.58 22.12 -7.29
C LYS A 414 11.68 22.04 -6.22
N LEU A 415 11.96 23.13 -5.50
CA LEU A 415 12.95 23.14 -4.40
C LEU A 415 12.57 22.18 -3.27
N SER A 416 11.28 21.85 -3.12
CA SER A 416 10.83 20.85 -2.15
C SER A 416 11.39 19.45 -2.37
N CYS A 417 11.90 19.16 -3.57
CA CYS A 417 12.57 17.92 -3.93
C CYS A 417 14.11 17.99 -3.75
N MET A 418 14.66 19.14 -3.36
CA MET A 418 16.10 19.43 -3.38
C MET A 418 16.54 20.45 -2.33
N TRP A 419 15.93 20.44 -1.13
CA TRP A 419 16.26 21.43 -0.09
C TRP A 419 17.75 21.48 0.30
N GLU A 420 18.46 20.36 0.17
CA GLU A 420 19.91 20.26 0.43
C GLU A 420 20.74 21.18 -0.48
N ASP A 421 20.29 21.37 -1.72
CA ASP A 421 20.99 22.15 -2.74
C ASP A 421 20.70 23.66 -2.64
N VAL A 422 19.78 24.09 -1.76
CA VAL A 422 19.43 25.53 -1.60
C VAL A 422 20.64 26.38 -1.21
N ARG A 423 21.54 25.86 -0.38
CA ARG A 423 22.77 26.57 0.00
C ARG A 423 23.66 26.80 -1.22
N TRP A 424 23.81 25.78 -2.07
CA TRP A 424 24.62 25.83 -3.27
C TRP A 424 24.00 26.76 -4.33
N LEU A 425 22.69 26.68 -4.57
CA LEU A 425 21.96 27.60 -5.45
C LEU A 425 22.12 29.05 -4.99
N ARG A 426 22.04 29.32 -3.68
CA ARG A 426 22.19 30.67 -3.14
C ARG A 426 23.59 31.23 -3.30
N GLN A 427 24.63 30.41 -3.10
CA GLN A 427 26.03 30.83 -3.29
C GLN A 427 26.35 31.16 -4.75
N SER A 428 25.67 30.50 -5.67
CA SER A 428 25.80 30.68 -7.12
C SER A 428 25.23 32.01 -7.60
N MET A 429 24.35 32.64 -6.82
CA MET A 429 23.70 33.90 -7.13
C MET A 429 24.39 35.09 -6.41
N SER A 430 25.55 35.53 -6.89
CA SER A 430 26.23 36.73 -6.38
C SER A 430 25.73 38.03 -7.02
N VAL A 431 24.49 38.06 -7.52
CA VAL A 431 23.96 39.17 -8.32
C VAL A 431 23.05 40.04 -7.46
N SER A 432 23.60 40.68 -6.42
CA SER A 432 22.84 41.61 -5.57
C SER A 432 22.30 42.85 -6.30
N MET A 433 22.56 42.99 -7.61
CA MET A 433 22.15 44.10 -8.48
C MET A 433 21.62 43.59 -9.83
N SER A 434 20.79 42.53 -9.84
CA SER A 434 20.19 42.05 -11.10
C SER A 434 19.13 43.02 -11.63
N SER A 435 19.07 43.26 -12.93
CA SER A 435 17.98 44.01 -13.58
C SER A 435 16.72 43.16 -13.84
N SER A 436 16.81 41.84 -13.64
CA SER A 436 15.71 40.88 -13.87
C SER A 436 14.86 40.71 -12.61
N SER A 437 13.59 41.12 -12.68
CA SER A 437 12.62 40.97 -11.57
C SER A 437 12.39 39.50 -11.20
N THR A 438 12.34 38.59 -12.18
CA THR A 438 12.21 37.14 -11.97
C THR A 438 13.42 36.56 -11.23
N LEU A 439 14.64 36.96 -11.62
CA LEU A 439 15.86 36.49 -10.96
C LEU A 439 15.92 36.99 -9.51
N GLN A 440 15.56 38.26 -9.29
CA GLN A 440 15.45 38.82 -7.94
C GLN A 440 14.42 38.09 -7.08
N ALA A 441 13.23 37.81 -7.61
CA ALA A 441 12.18 37.10 -6.90
C ALA A 441 12.65 35.70 -6.46
N ARG A 442 13.26 34.93 -7.37
CA ARG A 442 13.82 33.60 -7.06
C ARG A 442 14.98 33.66 -6.07
N GLN A 443 15.83 34.67 -6.15
CA GLN A 443 16.91 34.90 -5.17
C GLN A 443 16.34 35.16 -3.78
N LYS A 444 15.32 36.02 -3.68
CA LYS A 444 14.64 36.32 -2.43
C LYS A 444 13.94 35.09 -1.85
N MET A 445 13.31 34.26 -2.69
CA MET A 445 12.74 32.97 -2.26
C MET A 445 13.81 32.01 -1.71
N LEU A 446 14.97 31.89 -2.37
CA LEU A 446 16.10 31.09 -1.86
C LEU A 446 16.69 31.66 -0.56
N ALA A 447 16.78 32.98 -0.45
CA ALA A 447 17.23 33.65 0.76
C ALA A 447 16.30 33.37 1.94
N ALA A 448 14.99 33.51 1.74
CA ALA A 448 13.95 33.19 2.71
C ALA A 448 13.96 31.72 3.12
N ALA A 449 14.07 30.79 2.16
CA ALA A 449 14.19 29.36 2.46
C ALA A 449 15.45 29.05 3.28
N GLY A 450 16.60 29.60 2.89
CA GLY A 450 17.86 29.44 3.63
C GLY A 450 17.81 30.07 5.03
N GLN A 451 17.09 31.19 5.20
CA GLN A 451 16.86 31.81 6.51
C GLN A 451 16.02 30.91 7.40
N LEU A 452 14.91 30.34 6.89
CA LEU A 452 14.11 29.36 7.65
C LEU A 452 14.91 28.12 8.02
N GLN A 453 15.69 27.56 7.09
CA GLN A 453 16.56 26.42 7.37
C GLN A 453 17.54 26.72 8.52
N SER A 454 18.13 27.92 8.52
CA SER A 454 19.05 28.37 9.56
C SER A 454 18.35 28.58 10.91
N LEU A 455 17.19 29.26 10.92
CA LEU A 455 16.46 29.57 12.15
C LEU A 455 15.87 28.32 12.80
N LEU A 456 15.37 27.38 12.00
CA LEU A 456 14.76 26.14 12.50
C LEU A 456 15.77 25.02 12.74
N GLY A 457 17.03 25.19 12.31
CA GLY A 457 18.06 24.17 12.48
C GLY A 457 17.84 22.91 11.62
N THR A 458 17.10 23.01 10.51
CA THR A 458 16.84 21.88 9.62
C THR A 458 17.11 22.25 8.16
N HIS A 459 17.65 21.31 7.40
CA HIS A 459 17.82 21.47 5.95
C HIS A 459 16.54 21.10 5.18
N ASN A 460 15.54 20.43 5.78
CA ASN A 460 14.34 19.99 5.08
C ASN A 460 13.08 20.70 5.62
N LEU A 461 12.47 21.55 4.80
CA LEU A 461 11.27 22.32 5.15
C LEU A 461 9.95 21.60 4.81
N GLY A 462 10.03 20.39 4.24
CA GLY A 462 8.85 19.60 3.82
C GLY A 462 8.44 19.85 2.37
N ARG A 463 7.16 19.66 2.05
CA ARG A 463 6.61 19.91 0.70
C ARG A 463 5.90 21.26 0.66
N VAL A 464 6.02 21.97 -0.46
CA VAL A 464 5.27 23.21 -0.68
C VAL A 464 3.81 22.85 -0.96
N HIS A 465 2.87 23.54 -0.31
CA HIS A 465 1.44 23.37 -0.56
C HIS A 465 1.12 23.74 -2.02
N TYR A 466 0.19 23.04 -2.67
CA TYR A 466 -0.05 23.16 -4.12
C TYR A 466 -0.56 24.53 -4.58
N GLU A 467 -1.07 25.36 -3.67
CA GLU A 467 -1.59 26.69 -3.96
C GLU A 467 -1.13 27.70 -2.88
N PRO A 468 -0.66 28.89 -3.25
CA PRO A 468 -0.32 29.92 -2.28
C PRO A 468 -1.59 30.51 -1.66
N ILE A 469 -1.55 30.79 -0.37
CA ILE A 469 -2.67 31.43 0.33
C ILE A 469 -2.60 32.94 0.07
N LYS A 470 -3.66 33.50 -0.50
CA LYS A 470 -3.78 34.93 -0.81
C LYS A 470 -4.92 35.55 -0.02
N ASP A 471 -4.72 36.74 0.53
CA ASP A 471 -5.80 37.55 1.10
C ASP A 471 -6.14 38.79 0.27
N ARG A 472 -7.22 39.47 0.64
CA ARG A 472 -7.69 40.70 -0.03
C ARG A 472 -6.77 41.90 0.18
N HIS A 473 -5.89 41.85 1.18
CA HIS A 473 -4.94 42.92 1.49
C HIS A 473 -3.66 42.85 0.62
N GLY A 474 -3.56 41.81 -0.21
CA GLY A 474 -2.42 41.59 -1.10
C GLY A 474 -1.26 40.85 -0.44
N ASN A 475 -1.51 40.16 0.68
CA ASN A 475 -0.52 39.27 1.28
C ASN A 475 -0.58 37.90 0.60
N VAL A 476 0.59 37.33 0.32
CA VAL A 476 0.74 35.98 -0.22
C VAL A 476 1.58 35.15 0.72
N LEU A 477 1.06 33.99 1.15
CA LEU A 477 1.77 33.00 1.95
C LEU A 477 2.09 31.77 1.11
N LEU A 478 3.37 31.54 0.89
CA LEU A 478 3.92 30.26 0.44
C LEU A 478 4.05 29.36 1.67
N VAL A 479 3.46 28.18 1.64
CA VAL A 479 3.39 27.30 2.82
C VAL A 479 4.18 26.03 2.54
N THR A 480 5.15 25.71 3.39
CA THR A 480 5.82 24.40 3.42
C THR A 480 5.24 23.55 4.55
N ILE A 481 5.08 22.26 4.32
CA ILE A 481 4.43 21.33 5.24
C ILE A 481 5.30 20.09 5.40
N ARG A 482 5.63 19.74 6.64
CA ARG A 482 6.39 18.54 6.97
C ARG A 482 5.71 17.74 8.06
N ASP A 483 5.42 16.47 7.75
CA ASP A 483 5.04 15.47 8.75
C ASP A 483 6.28 15.03 9.52
N MET A 484 6.18 14.97 10.84
CA MET A 484 7.24 14.56 11.74
C MET A 484 6.81 13.26 12.43
N GLU A 485 7.63 12.21 12.33
CA GLU A 485 7.38 10.93 12.99
C GLU A 485 7.39 11.04 14.53
N SER A 486 8.19 11.97 15.07
CA SER A 486 8.24 12.26 16.49
C SER A 486 8.55 13.74 16.77
N GLN A 487 8.28 14.17 18.00
CA GLN A 487 8.52 15.53 18.48
C GLN A 487 9.98 15.74 18.91
N TYR A 488 10.94 15.49 18.01
CA TYR A 488 12.35 15.74 18.33
C TYR A 488 12.60 17.21 18.73
N SER A 489 13.40 17.39 19.78
CA SER A 489 13.65 18.69 20.44
C SER A 489 14.75 19.54 19.80
N PHE A 490 15.23 19.19 18.60
CA PHE A 490 16.34 19.91 17.93
C PHE A 490 15.92 21.26 17.32
N PHE A 491 14.62 21.54 17.24
CA PHE A 491 14.11 22.80 16.72
C PHE A 491 14.12 23.88 17.80
N SER A 492 14.39 25.13 17.43
CA SER A 492 14.32 26.30 18.33
C SER A 492 12.86 26.73 18.66
N GLY A 493 11.93 25.79 18.74
CA GLY A 493 10.49 26.02 18.86
C GLY A 493 9.82 25.07 19.87
N LYS A 494 8.53 25.29 20.11
CA LYS A 494 7.71 24.50 21.02
C LYS A 494 6.56 23.85 20.27
N TRP A 495 6.11 22.69 20.73
CA TRP A 495 4.96 22.01 20.15
C TRP A 495 3.67 22.49 20.80
N MET A 496 2.71 22.92 19.98
CA MET A 496 1.41 23.42 20.42
C MET A 496 0.28 22.76 19.66
N GLN A 497 -0.78 22.36 20.37
CA GLN A 497 -2.00 21.84 19.74
C GLN A 497 -2.65 22.88 18.82
N VAL A 498 -3.12 22.43 17.66
CA VAL A 498 -3.80 23.28 16.67
C VAL A 498 -4.97 24.06 17.28
N SER A 499 -5.81 23.39 18.07
CA SER A 499 -6.97 23.99 18.74
C SER A 499 -6.57 25.12 19.70
N LYS A 500 -5.47 24.92 20.45
CA LYS A 500 -4.93 25.95 21.35
C LYS A 500 -4.45 27.17 20.55
N LEU A 501 -3.69 26.95 19.48
CA LEU A 501 -3.20 28.02 18.61
C LEU A 501 -4.35 28.83 17.98
N GLN A 502 -5.40 28.14 17.50
CA GLN A 502 -6.60 28.76 16.95
C GLN A 502 -7.36 29.59 18.01
N SER A 503 -7.49 29.08 19.24
CA SER A 503 -8.21 29.77 20.33
C SER A 503 -7.47 30.99 20.90
N GLN A 504 -6.14 30.96 20.97
CA GLN A 504 -5.34 32.01 21.58
C GLN A 504 -5.14 33.21 20.66
N ARG A 505 -5.36 33.02 19.35
CA ARG A 505 -5.12 34.06 18.38
C ARG A 505 -6.28 35.04 18.34
N LYS A 506 -6.00 36.27 18.78
CA LYS A 506 -6.90 37.42 18.60
C LYS A 506 -6.69 37.97 17.20
N SER A 507 -7.43 37.45 16.21
CA SER A 507 -7.41 38.04 14.87
C SER A 507 -8.20 39.34 14.83
N LEU A 508 -7.71 40.29 14.02
CA LEU A 508 -8.41 41.52 13.64
C LEU A 508 -9.22 41.35 12.34
N SER A 509 -9.22 40.16 11.74
CA SER A 509 -9.98 39.87 10.52
C SER A 509 -11.48 39.82 10.76
N THR A 510 -12.26 40.25 9.77
CA THR A 510 -13.69 39.92 9.70
C THR A 510 -13.87 38.53 9.08
N PRO A 511 -14.97 37.81 9.38
CA PRO A 511 -15.26 36.52 8.73
C PRO A 511 -15.35 36.60 7.20
N GLU A 512 -15.72 37.77 6.66
CA GLU A 512 -15.86 38.03 5.22
C GLU A 512 -14.50 38.35 4.54
N GLU A 513 -13.53 38.86 5.30
CA GLU A 513 -12.20 39.23 4.81
C GLU A 513 -11.09 38.72 5.76
N PRO A 514 -10.83 37.39 5.75
CA PRO A 514 -9.78 36.80 6.56
C PRO A 514 -8.38 37.20 6.05
N TYR A 515 -7.46 37.51 6.96
CA TYR A 515 -6.04 37.68 6.61
C TYR A 515 -5.43 36.33 6.20
N ALA A 516 -4.37 36.34 5.39
CA ALA A 516 -3.77 35.12 4.85
C ALA A 516 -3.33 34.14 5.96
N LEU A 517 -2.84 34.66 7.09
CA LEU A 517 -2.45 33.84 8.23
C LEU A 517 -3.66 33.24 8.97
N ASP A 518 -4.83 33.89 8.95
CA ASP A 518 -6.07 33.31 9.49
C ASP A 518 -6.59 32.19 8.59
N ILE A 519 -6.55 32.39 7.28
CA ILE A 519 -6.86 31.34 6.29
C ILE A 519 -5.97 30.13 6.53
N LEU A 520 -4.65 30.33 6.72
CA LEU A 520 -3.72 29.24 7.03
C LEU A 520 -4.12 28.48 8.29
N LEU A 521 -4.43 29.17 9.39
CA LEU A 521 -4.81 28.49 10.64
C LEU A 521 -6.15 27.76 10.54
N ILE A 522 -7.13 28.33 9.83
CA ILE A 522 -8.44 27.71 9.62
C ILE A 522 -8.29 26.43 8.77
N THR A 523 -7.45 26.48 7.74
CA THR A 523 -7.29 25.39 6.76
C THR A 523 -6.13 24.44 7.08
N ILE A 524 -5.40 24.63 8.18
CA ILE A 524 -4.16 23.90 8.47
C ILE A 524 -4.37 22.37 8.53
N GLN A 525 -5.52 21.94 9.02
CA GLN A 525 -5.89 20.53 9.10
C GLN A 525 -6.17 19.94 7.71
N ASP A 526 -6.84 20.69 6.84
CA ASP A 526 -7.10 20.29 5.44
C ASP A 526 -5.81 20.25 4.62
N ILE A 527 -4.95 21.24 4.82
CA ILE A 527 -3.61 21.32 4.22
C ILE A 527 -2.75 20.12 4.64
N SER A 528 -2.74 19.79 5.93
CA SER A 528 -2.01 18.63 6.46
C SER A 528 -2.62 17.30 5.98
N ALA A 529 -3.96 17.22 5.89
CA ALA A 529 -4.64 16.06 5.36
C ALA A 529 -4.36 15.87 3.86
N TYR A 530 -4.33 16.94 3.06
CA TYR A 530 -3.91 16.91 1.67
C TYR A 530 -2.51 16.31 1.55
N GLN A 531 -1.55 16.78 2.35
CA GLN A 531 -0.16 16.35 2.30
C GLN A 531 0.00 14.85 2.64
N ARG A 532 -0.74 14.33 3.63
CA ARG A 532 -0.73 12.88 3.92
C ARG A 532 -1.33 12.06 2.77
N ARG A 533 -2.43 12.56 2.19
CA ARG A 533 -3.15 11.86 1.12
C ARG A 533 -2.38 11.86 -0.20
N SER A 534 -1.59 12.89 -0.49
CA SER A 534 -0.77 12.97 -1.71
C SER A 534 0.41 11.99 -1.72
N GLN A 535 0.78 11.44 -0.56
CA GLN A 535 1.84 10.44 -0.43
C GLN A 535 1.32 8.99 -0.51
N HIS A 536 0.00 8.80 -0.47
CA HIS A 536 -0.58 7.46 -0.49
C HIS A 536 -0.46 6.83 -1.89
N ARG A 537 -0.11 5.55 -1.94
CA ARG A 537 0.01 4.77 -3.18
C ARG A 537 -1.16 3.81 -3.32
N LEU A 538 -1.58 3.58 -4.56
CA LEU A 538 -2.51 2.51 -4.88
C LEU A 538 -1.89 1.14 -4.63
N THR A 539 -2.75 0.16 -4.33
CA THR A 539 -2.33 -1.24 -4.31
C THR A 539 -2.01 -1.70 -5.74
N PRO A 540 -1.15 -2.72 -5.91
CA PRO A 540 -0.85 -3.27 -7.23
C PRO A 540 -2.12 -3.67 -7.99
N GLY A 541 -2.16 -3.35 -9.29
CA GLY A 541 -3.27 -3.68 -10.16
C GLY A 541 -3.42 -2.79 -11.38
N LEU A 542 -4.39 -3.16 -12.22
CA LEU A 542 -4.83 -2.40 -13.37
C LEU A 542 -6.02 -1.53 -12.97
N TYR A 543 -5.99 -0.27 -13.36
CA TYR A 543 -7.01 0.73 -13.05
C TYR A 543 -7.50 1.45 -14.30
N LEU A 544 -8.74 1.89 -14.27
CA LEU A 544 -9.34 2.78 -15.27
C LEU A 544 -9.37 4.18 -14.67
N GLY A 545 -8.64 5.13 -15.27
CA GLY A 545 -8.53 6.52 -14.80
C GLY A 545 -9.27 7.49 -15.70
N TYR A 546 -10.09 8.36 -15.14
CA TYR A 546 -10.82 9.40 -15.85
C TYR A 546 -10.02 10.71 -15.90
N LEU A 547 -9.70 11.18 -17.11
CA LEU A 547 -8.99 12.43 -17.33
C LEU A 547 -9.97 13.56 -17.70
N LYS A 548 -10.10 14.54 -16.80
CA LYS A 548 -10.82 15.78 -17.04
C LYS A 548 -9.90 16.95 -16.70
N LEU A 549 -9.74 17.85 -17.66
CA LEU A 549 -8.93 19.04 -17.55
C LEU A 549 -9.82 20.28 -17.44
N SER A 550 -9.24 21.35 -16.91
CA SER A 550 -9.83 22.69 -16.95
C SER A 550 -8.73 23.70 -17.21
N SER A 551 -8.93 24.59 -18.17
CA SER A 551 -7.98 25.64 -18.49
C SER A 551 -8.35 26.96 -17.82
N SER A 552 -7.33 27.71 -17.43
CA SER A 552 -7.39 29.11 -16.99
C SER A 552 -6.38 29.92 -17.80
N VAL A 553 -6.37 31.25 -17.65
CA VAL A 553 -5.45 32.14 -18.41
C VAL A 553 -3.99 31.73 -18.24
N ASP A 554 -3.60 31.34 -17.02
CA ASP A 554 -2.19 31.10 -16.71
C ASP A 554 -1.85 29.60 -16.54
N GLN A 555 -2.84 28.71 -16.44
CA GLN A 555 -2.62 27.31 -16.06
C GLN A 555 -3.67 26.33 -16.57
N ILE A 556 -3.23 25.11 -16.88
CA ILE A 556 -4.07 23.92 -16.99
C ILE A 556 -4.16 23.25 -15.63
N ARG A 557 -5.37 22.83 -15.26
CA ARG A 557 -5.66 22.07 -14.04
C ARG A 557 -6.27 20.71 -14.39
N VAL A 558 -6.07 19.74 -13.52
CA VAL A 558 -6.58 18.37 -13.63
C VAL A 558 -7.52 18.05 -12.47
N LEU A 559 -8.61 17.36 -12.79
CA LEU A 559 -9.58 16.88 -11.82
C LEU A 559 -9.04 15.65 -11.08
N VAL A 560 -9.01 15.71 -9.75
CA VAL A 560 -8.57 14.62 -8.88
C VAL A 560 -9.50 14.46 -7.67
N PRO A 561 -9.61 13.26 -7.07
CA PRO A 561 -10.34 13.09 -5.82
C PRO A 561 -9.57 13.71 -4.65
N GLN A 562 -10.26 14.43 -3.76
CA GLN A 562 -9.65 15.05 -2.57
C GLN A 562 -9.02 14.00 -1.63
N ARG A 563 -9.54 12.77 -1.65
CA ARG A 563 -9.04 11.65 -0.84
C ARG A 563 -7.70 11.08 -1.34
N MET A 564 -7.35 11.29 -2.60
CA MET A 564 -6.09 10.83 -3.20
C MET A 564 -5.66 11.79 -4.33
N PRO A 565 -5.13 12.97 -3.97
CA PRO A 565 -4.89 14.07 -4.92
C PRO A 565 -3.73 13.82 -5.90
N ASN A 566 -2.91 12.81 -5.66
CA ASN A 566 -1.79 12.40 -6.52
C ASN A 566 -2.21 11.41 -7.63
N MET A 567 -3.51 11.14 -7.75
CA MET A 567 -4.08 10.22 -8.75
C MET A 567 -5.30 10.83 -9.43
N LEU A 568 -5.56 10.45 -10.67
CA LEU A 568 -6.81 10.77 -11.36
C LEU A 568 -8.00 10.10 -10.65
N CYS A 569 -9.22 10.55 -10.93
CA CYS A 569 -10.42 9.80 -10.57
C CYS A 569 -10.33 8.40 -11.20
N HIS A 570 -10.47 7.32 -10.43
CA HIS A 570 -10.18 5.98 -10.93
C HIS A 570 -11.07 4.90 -10.31
N ALA A 571 -11.16 3.77 -11.00
CA ALA A 571 -11.72 2.53 -10.49
C ALA A 571 -10.77 1.37 -10.78
N ARG A 572 -10.70 0.42 -9.85
CA ARG A 572 -9.87 -0.78 -10.02
C ARG A 572 -10.53 -1.71 -11.03
N VAL A 573 -9.75 -2.17 -12.01
CA VAL A 573 -10.17 -3.14 -13.03
C VAL A 573 -9.88 -4.55 -12.53
N ARG A 574 -8.63 -4.82 -12.16
CA ARG A 574 -8.18 -6.13 -11.63
C ARG A 574 -6.88 -6.04 -10.82
N ASP A 575 -6.56 -7.12 -10.09
CA ASP A 575 -5.32 -7.24 -9.30
C ASP A 575 -4.05 -7.34 -10.16
N ASN A 576 -4.16 -7.93 -11.35
CA ASN A 576 -3.04 -8.04 -12.27
C ASN A 576 -2.88 -6.71 -13.03
N ALA A 577 -1.71 -6.08 -12.97
CA ALA A 577 -1.45 -4.80 -13.63
C ALA A 577 -1.06 -4.94 -15.11
N ASN A 578 -0.64 -6.12 -15.54
CA ASN A 578 -0.19 -6.36 -16.90
C ASN A 578 -1.37 -6.41 -17.88
N VAL A 579 -1.29 -5.63 -18.95
CA VAL A 579 -2.15 -5.78 -20.12
C VAL A 579 -1.36 -6.61 -21.14
N SER A 580 -1.89 -7.78 -21.48
CA SER A 580 -1.27 -8.67 -22.47
C SER A 580 -1.35 -8.08 -23.88
N ARG A 581 -0.53 -8.60 -24.79
CA ARG A 581 -0.57 -8.19 -26.19
C ARG A 581 -1.94 -8.43 -26.83
N GLU A 582 -2.56 -9.58 -26.57
CA GLU A 582 -3.88 -9.92 -27.11
C GLU A 582 -4.97 -8.95 -26.63
N GLU A 583 -4.97 -8.61 -25.34
CA GLU A 583 -5.88 -7.62 -24.76
C GLU A 583 -5.66 -6.23 -25.36
N TRP A 584 -4.39 -5.84 -25.57
CA TRP A 584 -4.03 -4.56 -26.15
C TRP A 584 -4.44 -4.44 -27.62
N ASP A 585 -4.14 -5.46 -28.43
CA ASP A 585 -4.56 -5.54 -29.83
C ASP A 585 -6.09 -5.49 -29.97
N TRP A 586 -6.82 -6.12 -29.03
CA TRP A 586 -8.28 -6.01 -28.97
C TRP A 586 -8.76 -4.58 -28.67
N LEU A 587 -8.16 -3.90 -27.69
CA LEU A 587 -8.48 -2.50 -27.39
C LEU A 587 -8.23 -1.57 -28.60
N GLN A 588 -7.11 -1.77 -29.31
CA GLN A 588 -6.76 -0.96 -30.48
C GLN A 588 -7.72 -1.19 -31.66
N ARG A 589 -8.21 -2.43 -31.86
CA ARG A 589 -9.23 -2.70 -32.88
C ARG A 589 -10.54 -1.96 -32.60
N LEU A 590 -10.96 -1.88 -31.34
CA LEU A 590 -12.17 -1.16 -30.95
C LEU A 590 -12.09 0.34 -31.27
N SER A 591 -10.93 0.97 -31.04
CA SER A 591 -10.76 2.39 -31.39
C SER A 591 -10.80 2.64 -32.91
N ASN A 592 -10.32 1.70 -33.71
CA ASN A 592 -10.24 1.87 -35.17
C ASN A 592 -11.58 1.64 -35.89
N ILE A 593 -12.53 0.93 -35.28
CA ILE A 593 -13.87 0.70 -35.85
C ILE A 593 -14.66 2.00 -35.92
N GLU A 594 -14.55 2.88 -34.91
CA GLU A 594 -15.23 4.19 -34.89
C GLU A 594 -14.72 5.15 -35.96
N ASP A 595 -13.45 5.03 -36.38
CA ASP A 595 -12.87 5.82 -37.48
C ASP A 595 -13.27 5.26 -38.86
N GLY A 596 -13.38 3.93 -38.99
CA GLY A 596 -13.77 3.26 -40.24
C GLY A 596 -15.26 3.38 -40.60
N GLU A 597 -16.16 3.58 -39.63
CA GLU A 597 -17.58 3.84 -39.92
C GLU A 597 -17.83 5.21 -40.56
N LYS A 598 -16.93 6.19 -40.35
CA LYS A 598 -17.01 7.49 -41.03
C LYS A 598 -16.71 7.41 -42.53
N GLU A 599 -15.89 6.45 -42.97
CA GLU A 599 -15.60 6.23 -44.40
C GLU A 599 -16.63 5.32 -45.10
N ARG A 600 -17.38 4.51 -44.35
CA ARG A 600 -18.38 3.56 -44.90
C ARG A 600 -19.79 4.15 -45.05
N THR A 601 -19.96 5.45 -44.88
CA THR A 601 -21.29 6.10 -44.99
C THR A 601 -21.60 6.59 -46.41
N GLU A 602 -21.01 6.02 -47.46
CA GLU A 602 -21.46 6.18 -48.85
C GLU A 602 -21.31 4.86 -49.61
N GLY A 603 -22.27 3.95 -49.43
CA GLY A 603 -22.41 2.72 -50.23
C GLY A 603 -22.42 1.45 -49.39
N GLU A 604 -23.52 0.71 -49.47
CA GLU A 604 -23.68 -0.68 -49.02
C GLU A 604 -23.86 -0.90 -47.50
N ARG A 605 -25.05 -0.52 -47.01
CA ARG A 605 -25.66 -1.17 -45.85
C ARG A 605 -26.44 -2.41 -46.31
N GLU A 606 -25.75 -3.52 -46.52
CA GLU A 606 -26.39 -4.84 -46.50
C GLU A 606 -25.56 -5.84 -45.68
N GLY A 607 -26.21 -6.39 -44.65
CA GLY A 607 -25.92 -7.66 -43.99
C GLY A 607 -24.47 -8.00 -43.64
N VAL A 608 -24.06 -7.71 -42.40
CA VAL A 608 -23.04 -8.53 -41.74
C VAL A 608 -23.54 -8.96 -40.36
N ASP A 609 -23.66 -10.27 -40.24
CA ASP A 609 -24.16 -11.03 -39.11
C ASP A 609 -23.43 -10.76 -37.78
N GLN A 610 -24.23 -10.87 -36.72
CA GLN A 610 -23.89 -10.92 -35.30
C GLN A 610 -22.97 -12.12 -34.96
N THR A 611 -21.69 -12.07 -35.37
CA THR A 611 -20.69 -13.12 -35.13
C THR A 611 -19.60 -12.73 -34.11
N THR A 612 -19.81 -11.71 -33.29
CA THR A 612 -18.77 -11.20 -32.35
C THR A 612 -18.81 -11.78 -30.92
N ASP A 613 -19.76 -12.65 -30.57
CA ASP A 613 -19.91 -13.09 -29.17
C ASP A 613 -18.84 -14.10 -28.69
N SER A 614 -18.07 -14.73 -29.59
CA SER A 614 -17.17 -15.84 -29.21
C SER A 614 -15.78 -15.43 -28.72
N ASN A 615 -15.32 -14.19 -29.00
CA ASN A 615 -13.92 -13.78 -28.76
C ASN A 615 -13.77 -12.54 -27.86
N THR A 616 -14.80 -12.18 -27.07
CA THR A 616 -14.69 -11.04 -26.17
C THR A 616 -13.78 -11.38 -24.98
N PRO A 617 -12.65 -10.68 -24.77
CA PRO A 617 -11.73 -11.00 -23.68
C PRO A 617 -12.35 -10.69 -22.31
N LEU A 618 -11.90 -11.37 -21.26
CA LEU A 618 -12.37 -11.15 -19.89
C LEU A 618 -12.26 -9.67 -19.48
N LEU A 619 -11.21 -9.00 -19.97
CA LEU A 619 -10.97 -7.58 -19.78
C LEU A 619 -12.19 -6.70 -20.11
N TYR A 620 -13.01 -7.06 -21.09
CA TYR A 620 -14.23 -6.32 -21.43
C TYR A 620 -15.20 -6.21 -20.24
N TYR A 621 -15.49 -7.33 -19.58
CA TYR A 621 -16.41 -7.35 -18.43
C TYR A 621 -15.83 -6.66 -17.20
N GLU A 622 -14.51 -6.78 -17.01
CA GLU A 622 -13.78 -6.08 -15.95
C GLU A 622 -13.83 -4.56 -16.17
N LEU A 623 -13.60 -4.10 -17.41
CA LEU A 623 -13.70 -2.70 -17.80
C LEU A 623 -15.13 -2.17 -17.66
N GLN A 624 -16.15 -2.93 -18.06
CA GLN A 624 -17.55 -2.51 -17.91
C GLN A 624 -17.91 -2.30 -16.42
N THR A 625 -17.40 -3.16 -15.55
CA THR A 625 -17.60 -3.06 -14.10
C THR A 625 -16.86 -1.84 -13.52
N ALA A 626 -15.60 -1.66 -13.91
CA ALA A 626 -14.80 -0.50 -13.49
C ALA A 626 -15.40 0.82 -13.98
N LEU A 627 -15.88 0.87 -15.23
CA LEU A 627 -16.56 2.04 -15.81
C LEU A 627 -17.81 2.42 -15.02
N LYS A 628 -18.69 1.44 -14.71
CA LYS A 628 -19.88 1.69 -13.88
C LYS A 628 -19.51 2.22 -12.49
N ALA A 629 -18.49 1.65 -11.86
CA ALA A 629 -17.99 2.10 -10.56
C ALA A 629 -17.42 3.53 -10.63
N LEU A 630 -16.66 3.83 -11.68
CA LEU A 630 -16.04 5.14 -11.92
C LEU A 630 -17.10 6.22 -12.16
N LEU A 631 -18.08 5.96 -13.04
CA LEU A 631 -19.19 6.89 -13.31
C LEU A 631 -20.00 7.20 -12.05
N LYS A 632 -20.24 6.18 -11.21
CA LYS A 632 -20.87 6.37 -9.89
C LYS A 632 -20.02 7.24 -8.97
N LEU A 633 -18.69 7.07 -8.98
CA LEU A 633 -17.76 7.89 -8.19
C LEU A 633 -17.79 9.35 -8.61
N ILE A 634 -17.75 9.63 -9.92
CA ILE A 634 -17.75 11.00 -10.48
C ILE A 634 -19.16 11.59 -10.67
N ASN A 635 -20.19 10.89 -10.21
CA ASN A 635 -21.60 11.28 -10.30
C ASN A 635 -22.07 11.63 -11.73
N LEU A 636 -21.67 10.82 -12.72
CA LEU A 636 -22.13 10.94 -14.10
C LEU A 636 -23.09 9.80 -14.48
N PRO A 637 -24.15 10.09 -15.25
CA PRO A 637 -25.11 9.07 -15.64
C PRO A 637 -24.55 8.16 -16.74
N LEU A 638 -24.92 6.88 -16.71
CA LEU A 638 -24.34 5.85 -17.58
C LEU A 638 -24.49 6.11 -19.09
N HIS A 639 -25.54 6.83 -19.50
CA HIS A 639 -25.79 7.11 -20.92
C HIS A 639 -24.74 8.02 -21.54
N GLN A 640 -24.07 8.87 -20.75
CA GLN A 640 -22.99 9.74 -21.25
C GLN A 640 -21.72 8.96 -21.61
N ALA A 641 -21.55 7.76 -21.03
CA ALA A 641 -20.39 6.92 -21.29
C ALA A 641 -20.28 6.47 -22.76
N LYS A 642 -21.37 6.55 -23.54
CA LYS A 642 -21.36 6.29 -24.98
C LYS A 642 -20.43 7.19 -25.77
N HIS A 643 -20.12 8.37 -25.24
CA HIS A 643 -19.23 9.34 -25.88
C HIS A 643 -17.82 9.31 -25.28
N PHE A 644 -17.55 8.41 -24.33
CA PHE A 644 -16.25 8.29 -23.70
C PHE A 644 -15.36 7.39 -24.54
N ARG A 645 -14.07 7.71 -24.57
CA ARG A 645 -13.05 7.01 -25.36
C ARG A 645 -11.99 6.46 -24.43
N ILE A 646 -11.50 5.26 -24.73
CA ILE A 646 -10.31 4.72 -24.06
C ILE A 646 -9.09 5.21 -24.85
N TYR A 647 -8.09 5.71 -24.15
CA TYR A 647 -6.81 6.07 -24.76
C TYR A 647 -6.02 4.79 -25.08
N THR A 648 -5.78 4.53 -26.36
CA THR A 648 -5.21 3.27 -26.89
C THR A 648 -3.78 3.43 -27.45
N HIS A 649 -3.08 4.52 -27.11
CA HIS A 649 -1.70 4.73 -27.53
C HIS A 649 -0.68 4.11 -26.57
N GLU A 650 -0.89 4.21 -25.26
CA GLU A 650 -0.04 3.56 -24.26
C GLU A 650 -0.83 3.19 -23.00
N VAL A 651 -0.34 2.17 -22.29
CA VAL A 651 -0.76 1.87 -20.92
C VAL A 651 0.15 2.64 -19.97
N LEU A 652 -0.45 3.42 -19.06
CA LEU A 652 0.32 4.24 -18.12
C LEU A 652 0.87 3.39 -16.97
N GLU A 653 2.17 3.08 -17.02
CA GLU A 653 2.88 2.36 -15.97
C GLU A 653 3.47 3.34 -14.93
N LEU A 654 2.78 3.44 -13.81
CA LEU A 654 3.07 4.42 -12.77
C LEU A 654 4.25 3.97 -11.88
N GLY A 655 4.47 2.66 -11.76
CA GLY A 655 5.44 2.03 -10.86
C GLY A 655 4.76 1.19 -9.78
N HIS A 656 5.52 0.43 -9.00
CA HIS A 656 4.98 -0.46 -7.94
C HIS A 656 3.88 -1.43 -8.41
N ASN A 657 3.97 -1.92 -9.66
CA ASN A 657 2.96 -2.76 -10.29
C ASN A 657 1.56 -2.11 -10.34
N VAL A 658 1.49 -0.79 -10.55
CA VAL A 658 0.25 -0.06 -10.81
C VAL A 658 0.24 0.43 -12.25
N SER A 659 -0.79 0.04 -12.99
CA SER A 659 -0.99 0.39 -14.40
C SER A 659 -2.35 1.02 -14.63
N PHE A 660 -2.43 1.95 -15.58
CA PHE A 660 -3.65 2.71 -15.87
C PHE A 660 -4.02 2.61 -17.35
N LEU A 661 -5.30 2.37 -17.60
CA LEU A 661 -5.97 2.71 -18.85
C LEU A 661 -6.66 4.05 -18.65
N LEU A 662 -6.45 5.00 -19.58
CA LEU A 662 -7.09 6.30 -19.50
C LEU A 662 -8.45 6.30 -20.21
N LEU A 663 -9.44 6.84 -19.54
CA LEU A 663 -10.78 7.11 -20.02
C LEU A 663 -10.93 8.61 -20.24
N LEU A 664 -11.25 8.99 -21.45
CA LEU A 664 -11.41 10.37 -21.90
C LEU A 664 -12.90 10.66 -22.13
N PRO A 665 -13.42 11.82 -21.68
CA PRO A 665 -14.70 12.34 -22.17
C PRO A 665 -14.75 12.49 -23.70
N ALA A 666 -15.91 12.91 -24.20
CA ALA A 666 -16.04 13.45 -25.55
C ALA A 666 -14.95 14.51 -25.80
N ALA A 667 -14.41 14.60 -27.02
CA ALA A 667 -13.28 15.46 -27.32
C ALA A 667 -13.49 16.92 -26.88
N ASP A 668 -14.70 17.45 -27.10
CA ASP A 668 -15.10 18.81 -26.72
C ASP A 668 -15.24 19.00 -25.21
N ASP A 669 -15.42 17.89 -24.47
CA ASP A 669 -15.59 17.89 -23.01
C ASP A 669 -14.33 17.49 -22.25
N VAL A 670 -13.21 17.15 -22.90
CA VAL A 670 -12.00 16.75 -22.15
C VAL A 670 -11.45 17.91 -21.32
N CYS A 671 -11.54 19.14 -21.82
CA CYS A 671 -11.04 20.34 -21.15
C CYS A 671 -12.12 21.42 -21.04
N THR A 672 -12.47 21.84 -19.82
CA THR A 672 -13.36 23.01 -19.64
C THR A 672 -12.62 24.31 -19.90
N ALA A 673 -13.23 25.20 -20.68
CA ALA A 673 -12.67 26.51 -21.00
C ALA A 673 -12.87 27.52 -19.85
N PRO A 674 -12.05 28.59 -19.78
CA PRO A 674 -12.24 29.65 -18.80
C PRO A 674 -13.65 30.26 -18.87
N GLY A 675 -14.29 30.49 -17.72
CA GLY A 675 -15.63 31.08 -17.63
C GLY A 675 -16.80 30.10 -17.70
N GLN A 676 -16.55 28.81 -18.02
CA GLN A 676 -17.57 27.77 -17.91
C GLN A 676 -17.69 27.25 -16.47
N SER A 677 -18.91 26.88 -16.08
CA SER A 677 -19.17 26.32 -14.74
C SER A 677 -18.57 24.92 -14.62
N ASN A 678 -17.79 24.70 -13.55
CA ASN A 678 -17.24 23.39 -13.22
C ASN A 678 -18.05 22.77 -12.08
N PRO A 679 -18.79 21.66 -12.30
CA PRO A 679 -19.59 21.03 -11.24
C PRO A 679 -18.72 20.37 -10.16
N TYR A 680 -17.42 20.17 -10.42
CA TYR A 680 -16.49 19.50 -9.51
C TYR A 680 -15.80 20.50 -8.58
N THR A 681 -16.42 20.71 -7.41
CA THR A 681 -15.92 21.58 -6.34
C THR A 681 -15.31 20.77 -5.18
N PRO A 682 -14.51 21.39 -4.29
CA PRO A 682 -14.07 20.75 -3.04
C PRO A 682 -15.21 20.19 -2.21
N HIS A 683 -16.37 20.85 -2.17
CA HIS A 683 -17.56 20.39 -1.48
C HIS A 683 -18.13 19.09 -2.06
N SER A 684 -17.90 18.82 -3.35
CA SER A 684 -18.25 17.56 -4.00
C SER A 684 -17.18 16.45 -3.84
N GLY A 685 -16.11 16.70 -3.07
CA GLY A 685 -15.04 15.72 -2.80
C GLY A 685 -13.93 15.69 -3.86
N PHE A 686 -13.84 16.70 -4.73
CA PHE A 686 -12.86 16.80 -5.81
C PHE A 686 -11.99 18.05 -5.70
N LEU A 687 -10.79 18.00 -6.28
CA LEU A 687 -9.88 19.13 -6.41
C LEU A 687 -9.52 19.34 -7.89
N ASN A 688 -9.37 20.61 -8.29
CA ASN A 688 -8.80 20.97 -9.58
C ASN A 688 -7.38 21.47 -9.35
N LEU A 689 -6.41 20.54 -9.40
CA LEU A 689 -5.01 20.84 -9.13
C LEU A 689 -4.32 21.37 -10.38
N PRO A 690 -3.44 22.38 -10.28
CA PRO A 690 -2.54 22.72 -11.37
C PRO A 690 -1.79 21.46 -11.84
N LEU A 691 -1.72 21.25 -13.16
CA LEU A 691 -1.18 20.01 -13.73
C LEU A 691 0.24 19.71 -13.22
N GLN A 692 1.10 20.72 -13.17
CA GLN A 692 2.46 20.59 -12.65
C GLN A 692 2.51 20.18 -11.18
N MET A 693 1.54 20.60 -10.36
CA MET A 693 1.44 20.19 -8.96
C MET A 693 0.96 18.75 -8.82
N PHE A 694 0.03 18.35 -9.68
CA PHE A 694 -0.38 16.94 -9.78
C PHE A 694 0.81 16.06 -10.17
N GLU A 695 1.58 16.43 -11.19
CA GLU A 695 2.78 15.70 -11.63
C GLU A 695 3.82 15.61 -10.50
N LEU A 696 4.10 16.72 -9.82
CA LEU A 696 4.98 16.74 -8.66
C LEU A 696 4.53 15.79 -7.55
N ALA A 697 3.25 15.82 -7.17
CA ALA A 697 2.72 14.92 -6.15
C ALA A 697 2.74 13.45 -6.62
N HIS A 698 2.33 13.20 -7.86
CA HIS A 698 2.27 11.90 -8.48
C HIS A 698 3.65 11.24 -8.59
N PHE A 699 4.61 11.90 -9.23
CA PHE A 699 5.94 11.34 -9.41
C PHE A 699 6.73 11.32 -8.10
N SER A 700 6.49 12.22 -7.15
CA SER A 700 7.06 12.08 -5.80
C SER A 700 6.54 10.83 -5.10
N ALA A 701 5.27 10.46 -5.31
CA ALA A 701 4.71 9.24 -4.75
C ALA A 701 5.25 7.99 -5.45
N TYR A 702 5.32 7.91 -6.78
CA TYR A 702 5.64 6.66 -7.49
C TYR A 702 7.06 6.55 -8.07
N LYS A 703 7.73 7.67 -8.35
CA LYS A 703 9.05 7.73 -9.01
C LYS A 703 9.95 8.79 -8.37
N GLU A 704 10.05 8.79 -7.04
CA GLU A 704 10.71 9.84 -6.25
C GLU A 704 12.12 10.18 -6.72
N LYS A 705 12.96 9.16 -6.99
CA LYS A 705 14.33 9.35 -7.48
C LYS A 705 14.37 10.12 -8.81
N CYS A 706 13.52 9.73 -9.76
CA CYS A 706 13.41 10.39 -11.06
C CYS A 706 12.93 11.83 -10.90
N MET A 707 11.92 12.06 -10.05
CA MET A 707 11.38 13.40 -9.80
C MET A 707 12.39 14.32 -9.11
N SER A 708 13.15 13.80 -8.14
CA SER A 708 14.21 14.57 -7.49
C SER A 708 15.31 14.99 -8.47
N LEU A 709 15.75 14.08 -9.34
CA LEU A 709 16.72 14.40 -10.40
C LEU A 709 16.18 15.43 -11.38
N TYR A 710 14.93 15.27 -11.84
CA TYR A 710 14.27 16.24 -12.72
C TYR A 710 14.18 17.62 -12.07
N CYS A 711 13.70 17.71 -10.82
CA CYS A 711 13.62 18.98 -10.11
C CYS A 711 14.99 19.63 -9.93
N ARG A 712 16.01 18.86 -9.55
CA ARG A 712 17.39 19.36 -9.43
C ARG A 712 17.88 19.95 -10.74
N MET A 713 17.77 19.20 -11.84
CA MET A 713 18.22 19.65 -13.15
C MET A 713 17.44 20.87 -13.64
N SER A 714 16.11 20.79 -13.62
CA SER A 714 15.22 21.85 -14.09
C SER A 714 15.39 23.14 -13.29
N SER A 715 15.50 23.07 -11.95
CA SER A 715 15.71 24.27 -11.14
C SER A 715 17.03 24.97 -11.41
N VAL A 716 18.11 24.22 -11.71
CA VAL A 716 19.41 24.79 -12.11
C VAL A 716 19.34 25.40 -13.50
N LEU A 717 18.85 24.66 -14.50
CA LEU A 717 18.75 25.16 -15.86
C LEU A 717 17.84 26.39 -15.97
N ASP A 718 16.70 26.40 -15.27
CA ASP A 718 15.78 27.54 -15.21
C ASP A 718 16.47 28.79 -14.61
N LEU A 719 17.45 28.61 -13.71
CA LEU A 719 18.21 29.69 -13.10
C LEU A 719 19.35 30.17 -14.01
N ASP A 720 20.12 29.24 -14.56
CA ASP A 720 21.22 29.51 -15.49
C ASP A 720 20.73 30.17 -16.78
N ALA A 721 19.54 29.80 -17.27
CA ALA A 721 18.92 30.45 -18.41
C ALA A 721 18.67 31.94 -18.14
N LEU A 722 18.18 32.29 -16.94
CA LEU A 722 17.97 33.69 -16.55
C LEU A 722 19.29 34.45 -16.36
N ILE A 723 20.29 33.82 -15.72
CA ILE A 723 21.61 34.42 -15.49
C ILE A 723 22.32 34.68 -16.82
N THR A 724 22.36 33.69 -17.72
CA THR A 724 23.00 33.83 -19.03
C THR A 724 22.25 34.80 -19.94
N GLN A 725 20.91 34.83 -19.88
CA GLN A 725 20.12 35.83 -20.61
C GLN A 725 20.37 37.24 -20.09
N GLN A 726 20.52 37.43 -18.79
CA GLN A 726 20.90 38.73 -18.22
C GLN A 726 22.31 39.13 -18.66
N ALA A 727 23.28 38.23 -18.55
CA ALA A 727 24.65 38.48 -19.00
C ALA A 727 24.71 38.87 -20.49
N LEU A 728 23.86 38.27 -21.33
CA LEU A 728 23.73 38.64 -22.73
C LEU A 728 23.18 40.06 -22.92
N ARG A 729 22.24 40.50 -22.08
CA ARG A 729 21.69 41.87 -22.11
C ARG A 729 22.67 42.92 -21.58
N GLU A 730 23.56 42.52 -20.68
CA GLU A 730 24.55 43.39 -20.04
C GLU A 730 25.90 43.43 -20.77
N ALA A 731 26.13 42.54 -21.75
CA ALA A 731 27.35 42.50 -22.55
C ALA A 731 27.49 43.76 -23.42
N ILE A 732 28.68 44.38 -23.40
CA ILE A 732 28.94 45.65 -24.09
C ILE A 732 29.89 45.45 -25.28
N THR A 733 30.91 44.61 -25.12
CA THR A 733 31.89 44.33 -26.18
C THR A 733 31.48 43.16 -27.06
N ASP A 734 31.92 43.14 -28.33
CA ASP A 734 31.64 42.03 -29.24
C ASP A 734 32.14 40.68 -28.70
N THR A 735 33.27 40.70 -27.98
CA THR A 735 33.83 39.53 -27.30
C THR A 735 32.96 39.03 -26.15
N GLU A 736 32.41 39.93 -25.34
CA GLU A 736 31.47 39.58 -24.26
C GLU A 736 30.16 39.06 -24.83
N VAL A 737 29.64 39.68 -25.89
CA VAL A 737 28.40 39.26 -26.56
C VAL A 737 28.57 37.87 -27.16
N ALA A 738 29.67 37.60 -27.87
CA ALA A 738 29.95 36.27 -28.42
C ALA A 738 30.03 35.20 -27.32
N THR A 739 30.73 35.50 -26.23
CA THR A 739 30.87 34.60 -25.08
C THR A 739 29.53 34.36 -24.38
N ALA A 740 28.73 35.41 -24.15
CA ALA A 740 27.42 35.31 -23.51
C ALA A 740 26.41 34.55 -24.39
N LYS A 741 26.43 34.75 -25.72
CA LYS A 741 25.62 33.98 -26.67
C LYS A 741 25.97 32.50 -26.65
N GLN A 742 27.26 32.16 -26.69
CA GLN A 742 27.70 30.76 -26.62
C GLN A 742 27.25 30.09 -25.32
N ARG A 743 27.40 30.79 -24.18
CA ARG A 743 26.95 30.28 -22.88
C ARG A 743 25.44 30.08 -22.83
N HIS A 744 24.68 31.06 -23.30
CA HIS A 744 23.21 30.95 -23.32
C HIS A 744 22.75 29.80 -24.21
N GLN A 745 23.34 29.64 -25.40
CA GLN A 745 23.04 28.53 -26.30
C GLN A 745 23.31 27.18 -25.64
N HIS A 746 24.44 27.02 -24.96
CA HIS A 746 24.77 25.78 -24.27
C HIS A 746 23.76 25.39 -23.17
N ILE A 747 23.14 26.36 -22.50
CA ILE A 747 22.06 26.11 -21.52
C ILE A 747 20.76 25.70 -22.24
N LEU A 748 20.45 26.33 -23.38
CA LEU A 748 19.30 25.94 -24.21
C LEU A 748 19.47 24.51 -24.74
N ASP A 749 20.68 24.13 -25.14
CA ASP A 749 20.99 22.78 -25.63
C ASP A 749 20.79 21.70 -24.55
N TYR A 750 21.05 22.00 -23.27
CA TYR A 750 20.72 21.10 -22.16
C TYR A 750 19.23 21.06 -21.80
N THR A 751 18.48 22.10 -22.19
CA THR A 751 17.04 22.20 -21.90
C THR A 751 16.21 21.43 -22.92
N GLN A 752 16.71 21.35 -24.17
CA GLN A 752 16.18 20.47 -25.23
C GLN A 752 16.49 19.01 -24.91
#